data_AF-A0A9C7LAN2-F1
#
_entry.id   AF-A0A9C7LAN2-F1
#
_cell.length_a   1.000
_cell.length_b   1.000
_cell.length_c   1.000
_cell.angle_alpha   90.00
_cell.angle_beta   90.00
_cell.angle_gamma   90.00
#
_symmetry.space_group_name_H-M   'P 1'
#
loop_
_entity.id
_entity.type
_entity.pdbx_description
1 polymer ?
#
loop_
_entity_poly.entity_id
_entity_poly.type
_entity_poly.pdbx_seq_one_letter_code
_entity_poly.pdbx_strand_id
1 'polypeptide(L)'
;MQTINKQTITIDLKRSTVIPLLRFIQGDTNQLEIVINDNGQVADFSNIGRIVTNFKRKDRKVISRLLTNHSNNKVLYQFGLEENQVAGESEIELQFFSIDNKERISTHRFKILLFASIGTDEIHENNGDLPLLQKLFVEVEELISDTDSASQHAQTQGDYAKTQGDYVAAKKPDIDKFTSEQSNLQKQLDVLVIDGDSSPESAQARVNKSGTVYATLKARLDDENTKINTSLAEKAKQSDLVTTNATVSANTLALSSKAEKSDLDSKNTATNQRIDNLIVVSGNANAEVTDAHTSAIKNKTYSVLKTRLDEIETDTYLLAKNQIINGNFNDNSNWYIPYSTNSVTNNELTVVKSSSSTTARIEQQGFASIAGNKYYVRGDIFPKYATTTYITLDNTTKVNKTVVVNQWNTVSGITTPTVTGTFQFVHSNVGYTAGESVKFRRVLVVNLTAMFGAGNEPSLSEFETFLANFTNSWFDATVQFINPSQMFKRLTQKLDASVAITNASQLPITDSGNYYVGSNVESALQEIGANAYFLAANKVINGDFSNGNTEWYIPSGSNSVANNVLTYTVTSKNSTARIEQLSFVPTVGRKYYVRGDLFPKYATATSFQLGGAVAGLTVTANQWNKLSAILTPIDTTDFQFIHSTAVSYVAGDSFQYQNIMVVDLTATFGEGNEPNISQFEELLSRFTNNWFNGTVSLLTPKQLYALIMKTSNPNVRFKGKTLVCFGDSITAGYPAPRDYTYIIANDILGLNVINMGFGGCQMGVHDDVRYDPYSMYQLANSIATNNFTLQDSQLSSGVPNYFATRIATLKTIDWTKVDYITIAYGTNDGGKLVDNANNLLDVNTFNGATRYSLDKLLTAHPHLKVILMPVIYRWYADGTDSDNNKRGVNQIVLTDYVKGIGDVGKEFKIPVADTYYGLGMNKYNKLVYFNADDGTHPNEKGMELIGHKVADTLKSVY
;
A
#
# COMPACT_ATOMS: atom_id res chain seq x y z
N MET A 1 -14.32 -25.76 -12.81
CA MET A 1 -15.40 -25.10 -13.57
C MET A 1 -15.23 -25.48 -15.03
N GLN A 2 -16.27 -25.99 -15.69
CA GLN A 2 -16.20 -26.33 -17.13
C GLN A 2 -16.14 -25.04 -17.94
N THR A 3 -14.96 -24.66 -18.41
CA THR A 3 -14.79 -23.54 -19.34
C THR A 3 -15.45 -23.92 -20.67
N ILE A 4 -16.49 -23.20 -21.08
CA ILE A 4 -17.10 -23.35 -22.41
C ILE A 4 -16.22 -22.57 -23.39
N ASN A 5 -15.48 -23.27 -24.24
CA ASN A 5 -14.67 -22.67 -25.30
C ASN A 5 -15.50 -22.57 -26.58
N LYS A 6 -16.20 -21.43 -26.74
CA LYS A 6 -17.04 -21.14 -27.90
C LYS A 6 -16.31 -20.23 -28.89
N GLN A 7 -16.17 -20.68 -30.14
CA GLN A 7 -15.65 -19.86 -31.24
C GLN A 7 -16.70 -19.66 -32.31
N THR A 8 -16.70 -18.47 -32.93
CA THR A 8 -17.67 -18.11 -33.97
C THR A 8 -16.96 -17.91 -35.30
N ILE A 9 -17.49 -18.51 -36.36
CA ILE A 9 -17.08 -18.26 -37.75
C ILE A 9 -18.26 -17.80 -38.58
N THR A 10 -17.97 -17.05 -39.64
CA THR A 10 -18.96 -16.73 -40.68
C THR A 10 -18.61 -17.49 -41.94
N ILE A 11 -19.60 -18.08 -42.60
CA ILE A 11 -19.46 -18.73 -43.90
C ILE A 11 -20.52 -18.21 -44.86
N ASP A 12 -20.19 -18.13 -46.15
CA ASP A 12 -21.12 -17.77 -47.21
C ASP A 12 -21.40 -18.98 -48.10
N LEU A 13 -22.67 -19.36 -48.24
CA LEU A 13 -23.07 -20.56 -49.00
C LEU A 13 -22.63 -20.52 -50.47
N LYS A 14 -22.52 -19.34 -51.07
CA LYS A 14 -22.24 -19.14 -52.51
C LYS A 14 -20.90 -18.46 -52.78
N ARG A 15 -20.20 -17.96 -51.75
CA ARG A 15 -18.90 -17.30 -51.89
C ARG A 15 -17.80 -18.02 -51.12
N SER A 16 -16.60 -18.00 -51.67
CA SER A 16 -15.42 -18.48 -50.95
C SER A 16 -15.24 -17.64 -49.68
N THR A 17 -15.09 -18.32 -48.54
CA THR A 17 -14.92 -17.68 -47.24
C THR A 17 -13.57 -18.06 -46.65
N VAL A 18 -12.82 -17.08 -46.18
CA VAL A 18 -11.54 -17.32 -45.49
C VAL A 18 -11.84 -17.55 -44.02
N ILE A 19 -11.56 -18.76 -43.54
CA ILE A 19 -11.79 -19.14 -42.15
C ILE A 19 -10.43 -19.15 -41.43
N PRO A 20 -10.24 -18.37 -40.36
CA PRO A 20 -9.02 -18.43 -39.56
C PRO A 20 -8.88 -19.81 -38.89
N LEU A 21 -7.64 -20.25 -38.64
CA LEU A 21 -7.41 -21.53 -37.96
C LEU A 21 -7.98 -21.50 -36.53
N LEU A 22 -9.03 -22.27 -36.29
CA LEU A 22 -9.73 -22.34 -35.00
C LEU A 22 -8.95 -23.21 -34.01
N ARG A 23 -8.97 -22.83 -32.72
CA ARG A 23 -8.09 -23.41 -31.69
C ARG A 23 -8.87 -23.86 -30.47
N PHE A 24 -9.07 -25.16 -30.30
CA PHE A 24 -9.85 -25.72 -29.19
C PHE A 24 -8.95 -26.49 -28.21
N ILE A 25 -9.41 -26.76 -27.00
CA ILE A 25 -8.64 -27.50 -25.98
C ILE A 25 -9.33 -28.82 -25.70
N GLN A 26 -8.58 -29.91 -25.72
CA GLN A 26 -9.08 -31.25 -25.42
C GLN A 26 -9.64 -31.30 -23.99
N GLY A 27 -10.80 -31.93 -23.79
CA GLY A 27 -11.43 -32.05 -22.46
C GLY A 27 -12.35 -30.89 -22.06
N ASP A 28 -12.23 -29.73 -22.72
CA ASP A 28 -13.16 -28.61 -22.56
C ASP A 28 -14.52 -28.87 -23.24
N THR A 29 -15.52 -28.08 -22.85
CA THR A 29 -16.79 -28.01 -23.58
C THR A 29 -16.62 -27.12 -24.82
N ASN A 30 -16.07 -27.68 -25.90
CA ASN A 30 -15.81 -26.96 -27.15
C ASN A 30 -17.08 -26.76 -27.99
N GLN A 31 -17.33 -25.53 -28.42
CA GLN A 31 -18.46 -25.15 -29.26
C GLN A 31 -18.02 -24.29 -30.45
N LEU A 32 -18.58 -24.57 -31.62
CA LEU A 32 -18.40 -23.79 -32.84
C LEU A 32 -19.74 -23.21 -33.28
N GLU A 33 -19.90 -21.89 -33.16
CA GLU A 33 -21.02 -21.15 -33.75
C GLU A 33 -20.68 -20.75 -35.18
N ILE A 34 -21.60 -21.02 -36.10
CA ILE A 34 -21.41 -20.80 -37.53
C ILE A 34 -22.53 -19.86 -37.99
N VAL A 35 -22.16 -18.62 -38.28
CA VAL A 35 -23.03 -17.61 -38.87
C VAL A 35 -23.04 -17.80 -40.38
N ILE A 36 -24.23 -17.89 -40.98
CA ILE A 36 -24.37 -18.24 -42.38
C ILE A 36 -24.92 -17.06 -43.17
N ASN A 37 -24.24 -16.75 -44.27
CA ASN A 37 -24.65 -15.80 -45.28
C ASN A 37 -24.94 -16.52 -46.60
N ASP A 38 -25.79 -15.93 -47.43
CA ASP A 38 -26.02 -16.31 -48.82
C ASP A 38 -25.70 -15.12 -49.73
N ASN A 39 -24.58 -15.19 -50.44
CA ASN A 39 -24.13 -14.17 -51.39
C ASN A 39 -23.96 -12.77 -50.75
N GLY A 40 -23.42 -12.72 -49.54
CA GLY A 40 -23.11 -11.52 -48.77
C GLY A 40 -24.27 -10.96 -47.94
N GLN A 41 -25.43 -11.64 -47.93
CA GLN A 41 -26.59 -11.28 -47.10
C GLN A 41 -26.86 -12.38 -46.07
N VAL A 42 -27.62 -12.06 -45.01
CA VAL A 42 -28.04 -13.04 -44.01
C VAL A 42 -28.77 -14.21 -44.68
N ALA A 43 -28.32 -15.44 -44.46
CA ALA A 43 -28.93 -16.61 -45.11
C ALA A 43 -30.31 -16.93 -44.51
N ASP A 44 -31.29 -17.15 -45.39
CA ASP A 44 -32.60 -17.68 -45.04
C ASP A 44 -32.56 -19.23 -45.00
N PHE A 45 -32.94 -19.80 -43.88
CA PHE A 45 -32.89 -21.25 -43.64
C PHE A 45 -34.19 -21.94 -44.06
N SER A 46 -35.20 -21.19 -44.52
CA SER A 46 -36.48 -21.71 -44.99
C SER A 46 -36.35 -22.79 -46.07
N ASN A 47 -35.24 -22.83 -46.82
CA ASN A 47 -34.98 -23.78 -47.90
C ASN A 47 -33.90 -24.84 -47.57
N ILE A 48 -33.40 -24.88 -46.33
CA ILE A 48 -32.37 -25.83 -45.87
C ILE A 48 -33.07 -26.96 -45.09
N GLY A 49 -32.90 -28.20 -45.54
CA GLY A 49 -33.54 -29.37 -44.91
C GLY A 49 -32.71 -29.97 -43.78
N ARG A 50 -31.41 -30.23 -44.03
CA ARG A 50 -30.49 -30.72 -43.01
C ARG A 50 -29.08 -30.17 -43.20
N ILE A 51 -28.39 -30.08 -42.07
CA ILE A 51 -27.00 -29.63 -42.00
C ILE A 51 -26.19 -30.74 -41.33
N VAL A 52 -25.19 -31.25 -42.03
CA VAL A 52 -24.35 -32.36 -41.56
C VAL A 52 -22.93 -31.88 -41.40
N THR A 53 -22.33 -32.21 -40.26
CA THR A 53 -20.92 -31.93 -39.98
C THR A 53 -20.16 -33.24 -39.96
N ASN A 54 -19.07 -33.32 -40.72
CA ASN A 54 -18.10 -34.40 -40.66
C ASN A 54 -16.81 -33.85 -40.06
N PHE A 55 -16.48 -34.33 -38.86
CA PHE A 55 -15.26 -34.00 -38.16
C PHE A 55 -14.24 -35.11 -38.36
N LYS A 56 -13.10 -34.81 -38.97
CA LYS A 56 -11.99 -35.73 -39.16
C LYS A 56 -10.87 -35.39 -38.18
N ARG A 57 -10.63 -36.28 -37.22
CA ARG A 57 -9.54 -36.15 -36.25
C ARG A 57 -8.17 -36.34 -36.89
N LYS A 58 -7.12 -35.98 -36.14
CA LYS A 58 -5.72 -36.24 -36.50
C LYS A 58 -5.43 -37.71 -36.83
N ASP A 59 -6.02 -38.64 -36.09
CA ASP A 59 -5.89 -40.09 -36.30
C ASP A 59 -6.75 -40.62 -37.47
N ARG A 60 -7.35 -39.71 -38.25
CA ARG A 60 -8.17 -39.97 -39.44
C ARG A 60 -9.55 -40.58 -39.17
N LYS A 61 -9.99 -40.75 -37.92
CA LYS A 61 -11.37 -41.13 -37.62
C LYS A 61 -12.31 -39.98 -37.99
N VAL A 62 -13.40 -40.30 -38.71
CA VAL A 62 -14.44 -39.35 -39.09
C VAL A 62 -15.67 -39.53 -38.19
N ILE A 63 -16.18 -38.44 -37.67
CA ILE A 63 -17.37 -38.38 -36.83
C ILE A 63 -18.39 -37.48 -37.54
N SER A 64 -19.59 -38.02 -37.77
CA SER A 64 -20.66 -37.30 -38.47
C SER A 64 -21.78 -36.94 -37.49
N ARG A 65 -22.21 -35.68 -37.48
CA ARG A 65 -23.30 -35.17 -36.66
C ARG A 65 -24.32 -34.42 -37.50
N LEU A 66 -25.60 -34.59 -37.17
CA LEU A 66 -26.68 -33.77 -37.68
C LEU A 66 -26.83 -32.55 -36.77
N LEU A 67 -26.77 -31.34 -37.32
CA LEU A 67 -26.90 -30.11 -36.54
C LEU A 67 -28.36 -29.66 -36.47
N THR A 68 -29.01 -30.00 -35.37
CA THR A 68 -30.45 -29.76 -35.14
C THR A 68 -30.76 -28.42 -34.47
N ASN A 69 -29.75 -27.77 -33.87
CA ASN A 69 -29.92 -26.53 -33.12
C ASN A 69 -29.49 -25.33 -33.98
N HIS A 70 -30.42 -24.84 -34.82
CA HIS A 70 -30.22 -23.69 -35.69
C HIS A 70 -31.40 -22.72 -35.59
N SER A 71 -31.11 -21.42 -35.47
CA SER A 71 -32.12 -20.35 -35.48
C SER A 71 -31.45 -19.07 -35.96
N ASN A 72 -32.20 -18.19 -36.64
CA ASN A 72 -31.74 -16.87 -37.09
C ASN A 72 -30.33 -16.91 -37.68
N ASN A 73 -30.18 -17.55 -38.85
CA ASN A 73 -28.96 -17.71 -39.64
C ASN A 73 -27.71 -18.28 -38.95
N LYS A 74 -27.88 -18.85 -37.75
CA LYS A 74 -26.80 -19.43 -36.96
C LYS A 74 -26.98 -20.93 -36.76
N VAL A 75 -25.86 -21.64 -36.80
CA VAL A 75 -25.78 -23.07 -36.53
C VAL A 75 -24.76 -23.30 -35.43
N LEU A 76 -25.14 -24.02 -34.37
CA LEU A 76 -24.23 -24.38 -33.30
C LEU A 76 -23.77 -25.83 -33.44
N TYR A 77 -22.46 -26.04 -33.44
CA TYR A 77 -21.85 -27.36 -33.38
C TYR A 77 -21.06 -27.52 -32.07
N GLN A 78 -21.60 -28.32 -31.16
CA GLN A 78 -20.90 -28.69 -29.92
C GLN A 78 -20.13 -29.99 -30.12
N PHE A 79 -18.85 -30.00 -29.75
CA PHE A 79 -17.99 -31.16 -29.94
C PHE A 79 -18.36 -32.21 -28.89
N GLY A 80 -18.58 -33.44 -29.35
CA GLY A 80 -18.83 -34.58 -28.47
C GLY A 80 -17.56 -35.15 -27.86
N LEU A 81 -17.74 -36.17 -27.02
CA LEU A 81 -16.63 -36.93 -26.42
C LEU A 81 -15.71 -37.56 -27.49
N GLU A 82 -16.25 -37.95 -28.64
CA GLU A 82 -15.48 -38.60 -29.71
C GLU A 82 -14.57 -37.61 -30.44
N GLU A 83 -15.07 -36.43 -30.74
CA GLU A 83 -14.36 -35.34 -31.39
C GLU A 83 -13.23 -34.80 -30.50
N ASN A 84 -13.44 -34.80 -29.18
CA ASN A 84 -12.46 -34.40 -28.18
C ASN A 84 -11.46 -35.50 -27.77
N GLN A 85 -11.47 -36.67 -28.40
CA GLN A 85 -10.65 -37.79 -27.91
C GLN A 85 -9.15 -37.71 -28.30
N VAL A 86 -8.81 -37.01 -29.39
CA VAL A 86 -7.43 -37.00 -29.93
C VAL A 86 -7.00 -35.59 -30.30
N ALA A 87 -5.95 -35.08 -29.66
CA ALA A 87 -5.37 -33.78 -29.94
C ALA A 87 -4.61 -33.70 -31.29
N GLY A 88 -4.67 -32.51 -31.88
CA GLY A 88 -3.90 -32.02 -33.02
C GLY A 88 -4.77 -31.52 -34.17
N GLU A 89 -4.17 -31.39 -35.36
CA GLU A 89 -4.85 -30.83 -36.53
C GLU A 89 -6.00 -31.75 -36.97
N SER A 90 -7.21 -31.18 -37.03
CA SER A 90 -8.44 -31.86 -37.43
C SER A 90 -9.13 -31.04 -38.52
N GLU A 91 -9.93 -31.70 -39.35
CA GLU A 91 -10.64 -31.08 -40.47
C GLU A 91 -12.14 -31.19 -40.25
N ILE A 92 -12.87 -30.09 -40.46
CA ILE A 92 -14.33 -30.07 -40.44
C ILE A 92 -14.83 -29.87 -41.85
N GLU A 93 -15.74 -30.73 -42.27
CA GLU A 93 -16.55 -30.55 -43.47
C GLU A 93 -18.00 -30.33 -43.07
N LEU A 94 -18.56 -29.19 -43.45
CA LEU A 94 -19.95 -28.83 -43.21
C LEU A 94 -20.72 -28.91 -44.53
N GLN A 95 -21.84 -29.64 -44.53
CA GLN A 95 -22.66 -29.89 -45.70
C GLN A 95 -24.09 -29.39 -45.47
N PHE A 96 -24.59 -28.61 -46.42
CA PHE A 96 -25.97 -28.11 -46.44
C PHE A 96 -26.78 -28.87 -47.47
N PHE A 97 -27.97 -29.31 -47.09
CA PHE A 97 -28.89 -30.01 -47.99
C PHE A 97 -30.18 -29.23 -48.20
N SER A 98 -30.79 -29.43 -49.37
CA SER A 98 -32.11 -28.91 -49.72
C SER A 98 -33.18 -29.35 -48.74
N ILE A 99 -34.30 -28.63 -48.72
CA ILE A 99 -35.45 -28.91 -47.84
C ILE A 99 -35.98 -30.35 -47.96
N ASP A 100 -35.86 -30.97 -49.13
CA ASP A 100 -36.23 -32.37 -49.37
C ASP A 100 -35.11 -33.38 -49.01
N ASN A 101 -33.97 -32.89 -48.51
CA ASN A 101 -32.77 -33.62 -48.12
C ASN A 101 -32.06 -34.40 -49.25
N LYS A 102 -32.43 -34.17 -50.51
CA LYS A 102 -31.91 -34.95 -51.65
C LYS A 102 -30.67 -34.34 -52.30
N GLU A 103 -30.57 -33.02 -52.34
CA GLU A 103 -29.47 -32.32 -53.00
C GLU A 103 -28.58 -31.61 -51.98
N ARG A 104 -27.26 -31.64 -52.23
CA ARG A 104 -26.30 -30.89 -51.42
C ARG A 104 -26.13 -29.50 -52.03
N ILE A 105 -26.57 -28.48 -51.29
CA ILE A 105 -26.57 -27.08 -51.71
C ILE A 105 -25.16 -26.47 -51.60
N SER A 106 -24.44 -26.76 -50.52
CA SER A 106 -23.10 -26.21 -50.31
C SER A 106 -22.24 -27.11 -49.42
N THR A 107 -20.93 -26.96 -49.52
CA THR A 107 -19.95 -27.66 -48.67
C THR A 107 -18.79 -26.74 -48.34
N HIS A 108 -18.46 -26.66 -47.05
CA HIS A 108 -17.32 -25.90 -46.57
C HIS A 108 -16.36 -26.82 -45.81
N ARG A 109 -15.07 -26.72 -46.13
CA ARG A 109 -14.01 -27.44 -45.44
C ARG A 109 -13.04 -26.47 -44.81
N PHE A 110 -12.69 -26.71 -43.56
CA PHE A 110 -11.70 -25.91 -42.85
C PHE A 110 -11.01 -26.74 -41.79
N LYS A 111 -9.83 -26.27 -41.39
CA LYS A 111 -9.01 -26.91 -40.38
C LYS A 111 -9.26 -26.27 -39.03
N ILE A 112 -9.13 -27.10 -38.01
CA ILE A 112 -9.04 -26.68 -36.63
C ILE A 112 -7.82 -27.33 -35.99
N LEU A 113 -7.37 -26.78 -34.88
CA LEU A 113 -6.30 -27.33 -34.05
C LEU A 113 -6.86 -27.60 -32.66
N LEU A 114 -6.93 -28.87 -32.27
CA LEU A 114 -7.28 -29.27 -30.91
C LEU A 114 -6.00 -29.45 -30.10
N PHE A 115 -5.74 -28.61 -29.12
CA PHE A 115 -4.59 -28.76 -28.23
C PHE A 115 -4.88 -29.85 -27.20
N ALA A 116 -3.87 -30.64 -26.83
CA ALA A 116 -4.00 -31.53 -25.69
C ALA A 116 -4.22 -30.68 -24.43
N SER A 117 -5.08 -31.14 -23.51
CA SER A 117 -5.15 -30.50 -22.20
C SER A 117 -3.81 -30.65 -21.52
N ILE A 118 -3.17 -29.53 -21.24
CA ILE A 118 -1.97 -29.45 -20.40
C ILE A 118 -2.47 -29.19 -18.97
N GLY A 119 -3.16 -30.18 -18.42
CA GLY A 119 -3.75 -30.13 -17.09
C GLY A 119 -3.59 -31.48 -16.40
N THR A 120 -2.83 -31.48 -15.32
CA THR A 120 -2.65 -32.60 -14.40
C THR A 120 -3.92 -32.77 -13.55
N ASP A 121 -4.36 -34.00 -13.33
CA ASP A 121 -5.44 -34.31 -12.37
C ASP A 121 -5.06 -33.94 -10.91
N GLU A 122 -3.84 -33.44 -10.71
CA GLU A 122 -3.31 -32.92 -9.46
C GLU A 122 -2.65 -31.55 -9.71
N ILE A 123 -3.09 -30.51 -9.02
CA ILE A 123 -2.36 -29.24 -9.00
C ILE A 123 -1.06 -29.47 -8.22
N HIS A 124 0.06 -29.51 -8.92
CA HIS A 124 1.37 -29.39 -8.29
C HIS A 124 1.68 -27.90 -8.13
N GLU A 125 1.46 -27.34 -6.94
CA GLU A 125 2.09 -26.08 -6.56
C GLU A 125 3.57 -26.34 -6.24
N ASN A 126 4.46 -26.11 -7.23
CA ASN A 126 5.89 -25.76 -7.11
C ASN A 126 6.60 -26.06 -8.45
N ASN A 127 7.54 -25.28 -9.02
CA ASN A 127 8.15 -23.97 -8.81
C ASN A 127 9.16 -23.82 -9.97
N GLY A 128 9.46 -22.62 -10.50
CA GLY A 128 10.69 -22.40 -11.31
C GLY A 128 10.63 -21.37 -12.44
N ASP A 129 11.12 -20.17 -12.15
CA ASP A 129 11.73 -19.18 -13.06
C ASP A 129 10.99 -18.78 -14.35
N LEU A 130 9.97 -17.93 -14.21
CA LEU A 130 9.60 -17.00 -15.28
C LEU A 130 10.51 -15.76 -15.19
N PRO A 131 11.23 -15.38 -16.28
CA PRO A 131 11.93 -14.10 -16.38
C PRO A 131 11.00 -12.94 -16.03
N LEU A 132 11.55 -11.84 -15.49
CA LEU A 132 10.79 -10.64 -15.10
C LEU A 132 9.80 -10.15 -16.19
N LEU A 133 10.17 -10.33 -17.46
CA LEU A 133 9.36 -9.97 -18.61
C LEU A 133 8.13 -10.87 -18.80
N GLN A 134 8.22 -12.16 -18.49
CA GLN A 134 7.07 -13.09 -18.51
C GLN A 134 6.16 -12.90 -17.30
N LYS A 135 6.70 -12.58 -16.11
CA LYS A 135 5.86 -12.16 -14.98
C LYS A 135 5.07 -10.90 -15.29
N LEU A 136 5.68 -9.93 -15.95
CA LEU A 136 5.01 -8.71 -16.40
C LEU A 136 3.94 -9.00 -17.46
N PHE A 137 4.18 -9.94 -18.38
CA PHE A 137 3.16 -10.34 -19.35
C PHE A 137 1.99 -11.09 -18.72
N VAL A 138 2.23 -11.92 -17.69
CA VAL A 138 1.15 -12.61 -16.95
C VAL A 138 0.32 -11.62 -16.14
N GLU A 139 0.95 -10.67 -15.42
CA GLU A 139 0.23 -9.61 -14.70
C GLU A 139 -0.57 -8.70 -15.64
N VAL A 140 -0.02 -8.38 -16.83
CA VAL A 140 -0.72 -7.59 -17.84
C VAL A 140 -1.86 -8.39 -18.47
N GLU A 141 -1.69 -9.70 -18.72
CA GLU A 141 -2.76 -10.58 -19.23
C GLU A 141 -3.87 -10.79 -18.20
N GLU A 142 -3.56 -10.90 -16.90
CA GLU A 142 -4.56 -10.92 -15.82
C GLU A 142 -5.32 -9.59 -15.74
N LEU A 143 -4.61 -8.46 -15.86
CA LEU A 143 -5.26 -7.13 -15.88
C LEU A 143 -6.14 -6.93 -17.12
N ILE A 144 -5.72 -7.44 -18.29
CA ILE A 144 -6.51 -7.45 -19.51
C ILE A 144 -7.72 -8.38 -19.35
N SER A 145 -7.55 -9.56 -18.74
CA SER A 145 -8.63 -10.50 -18.45
C SER A 145 -9.68 -9.93 -17.51
N ASP A 146 -9.27 -9.18 -16.47
CA ASP A 146 -10.17 -8.48 -15.55
C ASP A 146 -10.92 -7.35 -16.26
N THR A 147 -10.23 -6.62 -17.14
CA THR A 147 -10.82 -5.55 -17.97
C THR A 147 -11.81 -6.14 -18.98
N ASP A 148 -11.48 -7.26 -19.61
CA ASP A 148 -12.35 -7.98 -20.54
C ASP A 148 -13.54 -8.62 -19.82
N SER A 149 -13.37 -9.08 -18.59
CA SER A 149 -14.46 -9.60 -17.74
C SER A 149 -15.43 -8.48 -17.35
N ALA A 150 -14.92 -7.30 -17.00
CA ALA A 150 -15.75 -6.11 -16.76
C ALA A 150 -16.46 -5.62 -18.04
N SER A 151 -15.78 -5.70 -19.19
CA SER A 151 -16.34 -5.37 -20.51
C SER A 151 -17.43 -6.36 -20.94
N GLN A 152 -17.22 -7.67 -20.73
CA GLN A 152 -18.21 -8.72 -20.98
C GLN A 152 -19.41 -8.61 -20.03
N HIS A 153 -19.18 -8.22 -18.77
CA HIS A 153 -20.28 -7.94 -17.84
C HIS A 153 -21.11 -6.74 -18.34
N ALA A 154 -20.47 -5.66 -18.77
CA ALA A 154 -21.15 -4.49 -19.35
C ALA A 154 -21.90 -4.83 -20.66
N GLN A 155 -21.32 -5.66 -21.53
CA GLN A 155 -22.00 -6.18 -22.73
C GLN A 155 -23.18 -7.06 -22.36
N THR A 156 -23.05 -7.95 -21.37
CA THR A 156 -24.15 -8.83 -20.92
C THR A 156 -25.32 -8.01 -20.37
N GLN A 157 -25.03 -6.95 -19.61
CA GLN A 157 -26.07 -6.02 -19.13
C GLN A 157 -26.69 -5.21 -20.27
N GLY A 158 -25.89 -4.79 -21.26
CA GLY A 158 -26.37 -4.13 -22.48
C GLY A 158 -27.25 -5.02 -23.35
N ASP A 159 -26.87 -6.28 -23.53
CA ASP A 159 -27.63 -7.28 -24.28
C ASP A 159 -28.90 -7.68 -23.53
N TYR A 160 -28.87 -7.75 -22.21
CA TYR A 160 -30.08 -7.93 -21.39
C TYR A 160 -31.05 -6.75 -21.59
N ALA A 161 -30.56 -5.51 -21.55
CA ALA A 161 -31.37 -4.32 -21.81
C ALA A 161 -31.94 -4.30 -23.25
N LYS A 162 -31.15 -4.73 -24.23
CA LYS A 162 -31.60 -4.87 -25.62
C LYS A 162 -32.66 -5.96 -25.78
N THR A 163 -32.51 -7.10 -25.11
CA THR A 163 -33.48 -8.20 -25.12
C THR A 163 -34.81 -7.79 -24.50
N GLN A 164 -34.78 -6.96 -23.44
CA GLN A 164 -36.00 -6.36 -22.87
C GLN A 164 -36.66 -5.37 -23.84
N GLY A 165 -35.86 -4.56 -24.55
CA GLY A 165 -36.34 -3.66 -25.61
C GLY A 165 -36.97 -4.41 -26.79
N ASP A 166 -36.34 -5.50 -27.23
CA ASP A 166 -36.81 -6.34 -28.34
C ASP A 166 -38.08 -7.14 -27.95
N TYR A 167 -38.21 -7.55 -26.68
CA TYR A 167 -39.45 -8.16 -26.15
C TYR A 167 -40.64 -7.19 -26.19
N VAL A 168 -40.41 -5.92 -25.84
CA VAL A 168 -41.43 -4.86 -25.92
C VAL A 168 -41.78 -4.55 -27.39
N ALA A 169 -40.78 -4.49 -28.28
CA ALA A 169 -41.01 -4.31 -29.71
C ALA A 169 -41.79 -5.49 -30.34
N ALA A 170 -41.53 -6.72 -29.91
CA ALA A 170 -42.23 -7.92 -30.36
C ALA A 170 -43.70 -7.99 -29.88
N LYS A 171 -44.05 -7.30 -28.79
CA LYS A 171 -45.42 -7.20 -28.28
C LYS A 171 -46.25 -6.07 -28.87
N LYS A 172 -45.60 -5.12 -29.57
CA LYS A 172 -46.26 -3.99 -30.22
C LYS A 172 -47.33 -4.38 -31.26
N PRO A 173 -47.17 -5.42 -32.09
CA PRO A 173 -48.23 -5.85 -33.02
C PRO A 173 -49.49 -6.37 -32.32
N ASP A 174 -49.35 -7.05 -31.17
CA ASP A 174 -50.49 -7.53 -30.37
C ASP A 174 -51.28 -6.36 -29.77
N ILE A 175 -50.58 -5.30 -29.34
CA ILE A 175 -51.16 -4.07 -28.81
C ILE A 175 -51.87 -3.28 -29.91
N ASP A 176 -51.25 -3.19 -31.09
CA ASP A 176 -51.84 -2.51 -32.25
C ASP A 176 -53.09 -3.26 -32.76
N LYS A 177 -53.11 -4.61 -32.67
CA LYS A 177 -54.30 -5.45 -32.94
C LYS A 177 -55.42 -5.20 -31.92
N PHE A 178 -55.12 -5.14 -30.63
CA PHE A 178 -56.10 -4.86 -29.58
C PHE A 178 -56.73 -3.47 -29.74
N THR A 179 -55.92 -2.49 -30.13
CA THR A 179 -56.36 -1.09 -30.34
C THR A 179 -57.28 -0.96 -31.57
N SER A 180 -57.02 -1.74 -32.62
CA SER A 180 -57.86 -1.76 -33.82
C SER A 180 -59.20 -2.49 -33.59
N GLU A 181 -59.22 -3.55 -32.79
CA GLU A 181 -60.46 -4.22 -32.34
C GLU A 181 -61.34 -3.29 -31.48
N GLN A 182 -60.74 -2.52 -30.57
CA GLN A 182 -61.46 -1.54 -29.74
C GLN A 182 -62.06 -0.40 -30.58
N SER A 183 -61.33 0.09 -31.59
CA SER A 183 -61.82 1.14 -32.49
C SER A 183 -62.99 0.66 -33.37
N ASN A 184 -63.04 -0.64 -33.69
CA ASN A 184 -64.15 -1.24 -34.43
C ASN A 184 -65.40 -1.42 -33.55
N LEU A 185 -65.22 -1.75 -32.27
CA LEU A 185 -66.30 -1.84 -31.28
C LEU A 185 -66.94 -0.45 -31.02
N GLN A 186 -66.11 0.60 -30.95
CA GLN A 186 -66.59 1.97 -30.78
C GLN A 186 -67.41 2.43 -31.98
N LYS A 187 -67.03 2.07 -33.21
CA LYS A 187 -67.83 2.37 -34.42
C LYS A 187 -69.17 1.64 -34.45
N GLN A 188 -69.26 0.43 -33.89
CA GLN A 188 -70.54 -0.30 -33.76
C GLN A 188 -71.44 0.33 -32.69
N LEU A 189 -70.86 0.87 -31.61
CA LEU A 189 -71.58 1.56 -30.54
C LEU A 189 -72.11 2.93 -31.01
N ASP A 190 -71.32 3.67 -31.79
CA ASP A 190 -71.70 4.98 -32.32
C ASP A 190 -72.85 4.90 -33.35
N VAL A 191 -72.98 3.78 -34.08
CA VAL A 191 -74.15 3.49 -34.94
C VAL A 191 -75.41 3.19 -34.14
N LEU A 192 -75.29 2.64 -32.92
CA LEU A 192 -76.42 2.30 -32.06
C LEU A 192 -77.02 3.51 -31.32
N VAL A 193 -76.22 4.56 -31.11
CA VAL A 193 -76.59 5.74 -30.30
C VAL A 193 -77.28 6.85 -31.14
N ILE A 194 -77.14 6.84 -32.47
CA ILE A 194 -77.65 7.90 -33.35
C ILE A 194 -79.14 7.72 -33.72
N ASP A 195 -79.66 6.49 -33.80
CA ASP A 195 -81.04 6.24 -34.26
C ASP A 195 -82.09 6.00 -33.15
N GLY A 196 -81.76 6.30 -31.89
CA GLY A 196 -82.71 6.57 -30.79
C GLY A 196 -83.89 5.61 -30.59
N ASP A 197 -83.75 4.63 -29.69
CA ASP A 197 -84.88 3.84 -29.18
C ASP A 197 -85.90 4.75 -28.47
N SER A 198 -87.12 4.80 -29.02
CA SER A 198 -88.26 5.59 -28.53
C SER A 198 -89.13 4.79 -27.57
N SER A 199 -88.52 3.96 -26.73
CA SER A 199 -89.20 3.13 -25.74
C SER A 199 -89.72 3.97 -24.55
N PRO A 200 -90.83 3.54 -23.91
CA PRO A 200 -91.40 4.19 -22.72
C PRO A 200 -90.40 4.39 -21.56
N GLU A 201 -89.41 3.53 -21.45
CA GLU A 201 -88.32 3.57 -20.47
C GLU A 201 -87.43 4.81 -20.67
N SER A 202 -87.23 5.25 -21.92
CA SER A 202 -86.51 6.47 -22.28
C SER A 202 -87.28 7.75 -21.89
N ALA A 203 -88.62 7.68 -21.77
CA ALA A 203 -89.44 8.79 -21.26
C ALA A 203 -89.35 8.93 -19.73
N GLN A 204 -89.27 7.82 -18.97
CA GLN A 204 -89.05 7.87 -17.52
C GLN A 204 -87.62 8.30 -17.16
N ALA A 205 -86.62 7.87 -17.93
CA ALA A 205 -85.22 8.22 -17.68
C ALA A 205 -84.93 9.73 -17.83
N ARG A 206 -85.79 10.48 -18.53
CA ARG A 206 -85.67 11.93 -18.73
C ARG A 206 -86.06 12.77 -17.53
N VAL A 207 -86.55 12.18 -16.45
CA VAL A 207 -86.94 12.89 -15.22
C VAL A 207 -85.83 12.76 -14.18
N ASN A 208 -85.39 13.87 -13.60
CA ASN A 208 -84.36 13.85 -12.56
C ASN A 208 -84.96 13.62 -11.16
N LYS A 209 -84.08 13.47 -10.16
CA LYS A 209 -84.46 13.16 -8.77
C LYS A 209 -85.31 14.24 -8.08
N SER A 210 -85.32 15.48 -8.59
CA SER A 210 -86.18 16.58 -8.10
C SER A 210 -87.53 16.67 -8.83
N GLY A 211 -87.81 15.77 -9.78
CA GLY A 211 -89.06 15.73 -10.55
C GLY A 211 -89.06 16.59 -11.81
N THR A 212 -87.92 17.15 -12.22
CA THR A 212 -87.81 17.96 -13.45
C THR A 212 -87.72 17.05 -14.68
N VAL A 213 -88.58 17.25 -15.68
CA VAL A 213 -88.59 16.48 -16.93
C VAL A 213 -87.78 17.20 -18.01
N TYR A 214 -86.84 16.50 -18.64
CA TYR A 214 -86.00 17.04 -19.72
C TYR A 214 -86.47 16.55 -21.09
N ALA A 215 -86.28 17.36 -22.14
CA ALA A 215 -86.74 17.04 -23.49
C ALA A 215 -86.07 15.78 -24.08
N THR A 216 -84.81 15.53 -23.74
CA THR A 216 -84.07 14.30 -24.10
C THR A 216 -83.27 13.79 -22.90
N LEU A 217 -82.95 12.49 -22.86
CA LEU A 217 -82.13 11.93 -21.77
C LEU A 217 -80.74 12.59 -21.75
N LYS A 218 -80.24 12.93 -22.94
CA LYS A 218 -79.01 13.69 -23.11
C LYS A 218 -79.08 15.06 -22.44
N ALA A 219 -80.16 15.81 -22.62
CA ALA A 219 -80.31 17.13 -21.98
C ALA A 219 -80.30 17.05 -20.45
N ARG A 220 -80.86 15.98 -19.88
CA ARG A 220 -80.77 15.71 -18.43
C ARG A 220 -79.33 15.41 -18.01
N LEU A 221 -78.67 14.47 -18.70
CA LEU A 221 -77.33 14.04 -18.36
C LEU A 221 -76.32 15.18 -18.49
N ASP A 222 -76.50 16.09 -19.46
CA ASP A 222 -75.61 17.26 -19.63
C ASP A 222 -75.77 18.28 -18.47
N ASP A 223 -76.98 18.53 -17.97
CA ASP A 223 -77.21 19.42 -16.81
C ASP A 223 -76.68 18.82 -15.50
N GLU A 224 -76.89 17.51 -15.29
CA GLU A 224 -76.34 16.79 -14.15
C GLU A 224 -74.80 16.72 -14.22
N ASN A 225 -74.21 16.45 -15.38
CA ASN A 225 -72.75 16.48 -15.57
C ASN A 225 -72.17 17.87 -15.36
N THR A 226 -72.84 18.94 -15.77
CA THR A 226 -72.34 20.31 -15.57
C THR A 226 -72.26 20.63 -14.08
N LYS A 227 -73.28 20.27 -13.28
CA LYS A 227 -73.28 20.44 -11.81
C LYS A 227 -72.24 19.55 -11.12
N ILE A 228 -72.07 18.31 -11.58
CA ILE A 228 -71.04 17.38 -11.08
C ILE A 228 -69.64 17.92 -11.39
N ASN A 229 -69.40 18.47 -12.59
CA ASN A 229 -68.13 19.06 -12.99
C ASN A 229 -67.81 20.35 -12.23
N THR A 230 -68.81 21.19 -11.89
CA THR A 230 -68.61 22.34 -11.00
C THR A 230 -68.25 21.92 -9.57
N SER A 231 -68.83 20.81 -9.07
CA SER A 231 -68.52 20.26 -7.73
C SER A 231 -67.21 19.45 -7.68
N LEU A 232 -66.77 18.90 -8.82
CA LEU A 232 -65.45 18.26 -9.01
C LEU A 232 -64.33 19.30 -9.19
N ALA A 233 -64.61 20.46 -9.79
CA ALA A 233 -63.65 21.56 -9.92
C ALA A 233 -63.24 22.16 -8.55
N GLU A 234 -64.10 22.09 -7.53
CA GLU A 234 -63.76 22.45 -6.14
C GLU A 234 -63.00 21.33 -5.38
N LYS A 235 -62.98 20.10 -5.91
CA LYS A 235 -62.25 18.94 -5.31
C LYS A 235 -61.02 18.49 -6.10
N ALA A 236 -60.70 19.12 -7.24
CA ALA A 236 -59.57 18.78 -8.10
C ALA A 236 -58.42 19.81 -7.99
N LYS A 237 -57.65 19.79 -6.89
CA LYS A 237 -56.23 20.23 -6.90
C LYS A 237 -55.31 19.08 -7.34
N GLN A 238 -55.73 18.32 -8.35
CA GLN A 238 -54.97 17.23 -8.99
C GLN A 238 -54.17 17.76 -10.20
N SER A 239 -54.14 19.08 -10.44
CA SER A 239 -53.23 19.74 -11.40
C SER A 239 -51.79 19.84 -10.86
N ASP A 240 -51.61 19.75 -9.54
CA ASP A 240 -50.29 19.87 -8.91
C ASP A 240 -49.47 18.59 -9.16
N LEU A 241 -50.09 17.40 -9.10
CA LEU A 241 -49.41 16.10 -9.30
C LEU A 241 -48.93 15.84 -10.74
N VAL A 242 -49.66 16.33 -11.75
CA VAL A 242 -49.26 16.17 -13.17
C VAL A 242 -48.14 17.14 -13.53
N THR A 243 -48.17 18.35 -12.97
CA THR A 243 -47.07 19.33 -13.09
C THR A 243 -45.82 18.86 -12.33
N THR A 244 -45.98 18.23 -11.16
CA THR A 244 -44.88 17.62 -10.41
C THR A 244 -44.24 16.45 -11.18
N ASN A 245 -45.00 15.54 -11.76
CA ASN A 245 -44.42 14.39 -12.49
C ASN A 245 -43.69 14.79 -13.79
N ALA A 246 -44.23 15.75 -14.56
CA ALA A 246 -43.51 16.27 -15.73
C ALA A 246 -42.20 16.97 -15.34
N THR A 247 -42.20 17.67 -14.20
CA THR A 247 -41.02 18.35 -13.64
C THR A 247 -40.01 17.34 -13.07
N VAL A 248 -40.46 16.25 -12.45
CA VAL A 248 -39.59 15.15 -11.96
C VAL A 248 -38.93 14.44 -13.13
N SER A 249 -39.67 14.09 -14.20
CA SER A 249 -39.07 13.45 -15.38
C SER A 249 -38.09 14.35 -16.13
N ALA A 250 -38.37 15.65 -16.26
CA ALA A 250 -37.43 16.62 -16.81
C ALA A 250 -36.18 16.81 -15.92
N ASN A 251 -36.34 16.81 -14.59
CA ASN A 251 -35.23 16.86 -13.64
C ASN A 251 -34.40 15.58 -13.64
N THR A 252 -35.01 14.40 -13.81
CA THR A 252 -34.30 13.12 -13.93
C THR A 252 -33.45 13.07 -15.20
N LEU A 253 -33.96 13.56 -16.34
CA LEU A 253 -33.22 13.68 -17.59
C LEU A 253 -32.09 14.72 -17.51
N ALA A 254 -32.33 15.86 -16.86
CA ALA A 254 -31.30 16.88 -16.62
C ALA A 254 -30.24 16.41 -15.60
N LEU A 255 -30.58 15.54 -14.65
CA LEU A 255 -29.64 14.90 -13.72
C LEU A 255 -28.79 13.84 -14.42
N SER A 256 -29.35 13.06 -15.34
CA SER A 256 -28.60 12.07 -16.11
C SER A 256 -27.61 12.70 -17.09
N SER A 257 -27.95 13.85 -17.71
CA SER A 257 -27.00 14.57 -18.58
C SER A 257 -25.92 15.31 -17.78
N LYS A 258 -26.24 15.76 -16.56
CA LYS A 258 -25.26 16.36 -15.61
C LYS A 258 -24.31 15.35 -14.95
N ALA A 259 -24.58 14.05 -15.09
CA ALA A 259 -23.75 12.96 -14.60
C ALA A 259 -22.72 12.48 -15.64
N GLU A 260 -22.75 13.03 -16.87
CA GLU A 260 -21.66 12.85 -17.83
C GLU A 260 -20.43 13.68 -17.41
N LYS A 261 -19.27 13.04 -17.44
CA LYS A 261 -18.01 13.51 -16.85
C LYS A 261 -17.53 14.90 -17.33
N SER A 262 -17.92 15.32 -18.54
CA SER A 262 -17.58 16.65 -19.09
C SER A 262 -18.45 17.80 -18.56
N ASP A 263 -19.69 17.49 -18.16
CA ASP A 263 -20.63 18.46 -17.60
C ASP A 263 -20.37 18.67 -16.10
N LEU A 264 -19.78 17.67 -15.43
CA LEU A 264 -19.26 17.78 -14.05
C LEU A 264 -18.11 18.78 -13.95
N ASP A 265 -17.17 18.77 -14.90
CA ASP A 265 -16.03 19.70 -14.95
C ASP A 265 -16.48 21.14 -15.30
N SER A 266 -17.45 21.26 -16.21
CA SER A 266 -18.05 22.55 -16.61
C SER A 266 -18.92 23.14 -15.50
N LYS A 267 -19.66 22.29 -14.76
CA LYS A 267 -20.45 22.70 -13.60
C LYS A 267 -19.59 22.92 -12.37
N ASN A 268 -18.40 22.35 -12.21
CA ASN A 268 -17.50 22.73 -11.12
C ASN A 268 -17.09 24.21 -11.31
N THR A 269 -16.80 24.62 -12.54
CA THR A 269 -16.48 26.01 -12.89
C THR A 269 -17.69 26.95 -12.71
N ALA A 270 -18.87 26.57 -13.21
CA ALA A 270 -20.08 27.39 -13.09
C ALA A 270 -20.72 27.36 -11.69
N THR A 271 -20.51 26.29 -10.91
CA THR A 271 -20.94 26.18 -9.51
C THR A 271 -20.02 26.97 -8.60
N ASN A 272 -18.72 27.01 -8.88
CA ASN A 272 -17.80 27.94 -8.22
C ASN A 272 -18.22 29.40 -8.51
N GLN A 273 -18.52 29.75 -9.77
CA GLN A 273 -19.08 31.06 -10.10
C GLN A 273 -20.46 31.33 -9.48
N ARG A 274 -21.32 30.31 -9.29
CA ARG A 274 -22.61 30.47 -8.61
C ARG A 274 -22.50 30.53 -7.10
N ILE A 275 -21.49 29.89 -6.48
CA ILE A 275 -21.17 30.03 -5.06
C ILE A 275 -20.62 31.43 -4.81
N ASP A 276 -19.72 31.93 -5.68
CA ASP A 276 -19.25 33.31 -5.66
C ASP A 276 -20.41 34.32 -5.82
N ASN A 277 -21.42 34.00 -6.63
CA ASN A 277 -22.59 34.86 -6.87
C ASN A 277 -23.76 34.65 -5.90
N LEU A 278 -23.82 33.53 -5.16
CA LEU A 278 -24.79 33.28 -4.07
C LEU A 278 -24.36 33.94 -2.76
N ILE A 279 -23.12 34.46 -2.69
CA ILE A 279 -22.58 35.32 -1.62
C ILE A 279 -22.90 36.80 -1.93
N VAL A 280 -24.04 37.10 -2.56
CA VAL A 280 -24.49 38.49 -2.75
C VAL A 280 -26.01 38.57 -2.60
N VAL A 281 -26.57 38.30 -1.42
CA VAL A 281 -27.63 39.12 -0.80
C VAL A 281 -27.77 38.75 0.69
N SER A 282 -27.01 39.39 1.57
CA SER A 282 -27.53 40.01 2.80
C SER A 282 -26.38 40.74 3.49
N GLY A 283 -26.66 41.94 3.97
CA GLY A 283 -25.66 42.91 4.35
C GLY A 283 -24.78 42.47 5.53
N ASN A 284 -23.48 42.76 5.37
CA ASN A 284 -22.51 42.98 6.45
C ASN A 284 -21.65 41.79 6.95
N ALA A 285 -21.36 40.79 6.10
CA ALA A 285 -20.46 39.67 6.44
C ALA A 285 -19.17 39.57 5.58
N ASN A 286 -18.71 40.66 4.95
CA ASN A 286 -17.60 40.61 3.99
C ASN A 286 -16.18 40.62 4.60
N ALA A 287 -16.02 40.59 5.93
CA ALA A 287 -14.71 40.43 6.57
C ALA A 287 -14.25 38.96 6.58
N GLU A 288 -15.16 38.02 6.86
CA GLU A 288 -14.84 36.59 7.07
C GLU A 288 -14.39 35.88 5.78
N VAL A 289 -14.88 36.30 4.62
CA VAL A 289 -14.58 35.68 3.32
C VAL A 289 -13.23 36.16 2.75
N THR A 290 -12.83 37.40 3.04
CA THR A 290 -11.51 37.92 2.64
C THR A 290 -10.38 37.24 3.43
N ASP A 291 -10.63 36.92 4.70
CA ASP A 291 -9.71 36.11 5.53
C ASP A 291 -9.64 34.65 5.06
N ALA A 292 -10.75 34.08 4.58
CA ALA A 292 -10.74 32.71 4.04
C ALA A 292 -9.92 32.57 2.74
N HIS A 293 -9.76 33.65 1.97
CA HIS A 293 -8.82 33.70 0.84
C HIS A 293 -7.39 34.05 1.26
N THR A 294 -7.18 34.58 2.45
CA THR A 294 -5.86 35.07 2.89
C THR A 294 -5.24 34.11 3.88
N SER A 295 -4.16 33.42 3.48
CA SER A 295 -3.41 32.57 4.41
C SER A 295 -2.46 33.45 5.23
N ALA A 296 -2.78 33.64 6.52
CA ALA A 296 -1.88 34.31 7.47
C ALA A 296 -0.54 33.56 7.62
N ILE A 297 -0.55 32.23 7.47
CA ILE A 297 0.64 31.36 7.55
C ILE A 297 1.56 31.56 6.34
N LYS A 298 1.00 31.77 5.15
CA LYS A 298 1.76 31.88 3.88
C LYS A 298 1.91 33.32 3.38
N ASN A 299 1.29 34.29 4.08
CA ASN A 299 1.20 35.69 3.69
C ASN A 299 0.78 35.88 2.22
N LYS A 300 -0.24 35.13 1.79
CA LYS A 300 -0.69 35.05 0.40
C LYS A 300 -2.22 35.05 0.35
N THR A 301 -2.78 35.84 -0.57
CA THR A 301 -4.22 35.85 -0.86
C THR A 301 -4.48 35.06 -2.14
N TYR A 302 -5.34 34.05 -2.04
CA TYR A 302 -5.72 33.14 -3.11
C TYR A 302 -6.94 33.68 -3.83
N SER A 303 -7.00 33.50 -5.15
CA SER A 303 -8.12 34.00 -5.96
C SER A 303 -9.44 33.27 -5.68
N VAL A 304 -9.37 32.00 -5.26
CA VAL A 304 -10.52 31.19 -4.84
C VAL A 304 -10.13 30.24 -3.70
N LEU A 305 -11.10 29.89 -2.84
CA LEU A 305 -10.92 28.96 -1.72
C LEU A 305 -10.38 27.60 -2.16
N LYS A 306 -10.82 27.11 -3.32
CA LYS A 306 -10.39 25.83 -3.91
C LYS A 306 -8.88 25.78 -4.09
N THR A 307 -8.27 26.84 -4.61
CA THR A 307 -6.81 26.91 -4.80
C THR A 307 -6.07 26.94 -3.47
N ARG A 308 -6.64 27.55 -2.43
CA ARG A 308 -6.09 27.49 -1.07
C ARG A 308 -6.20 26.09 -0.48
N LEU A 309 -7.35 25.42 -0.62
CA LEU A 309 -7.55 24.03 -0.17
C LEU A 309 -6.64 23.06 -0.93
N ASP A 310 -6.52 23.21 -2.25
CA ASP A 310 -5.64 22.38 -3.08
C ASP A 310 -4.17 22.60 -2.69
N GLU A 311 -3.75 23.82 -2.34
CA GLU A 311 -2.40 24.09 -1.86
C GLU A 311 -2.16 23.54 -0.44
N ILE A 312 -3.15 23.61 0.46
CA ILE A 312 -3.11 22.98 1.80
C ILE A 312 -3.04 21.45 1.68
N GLU A 313 -3.79 20.84 0.76
CA GLU A 313 -3.69 19.41 0.44
C GLU A 313 -2.28 19.09 -0.08
N THR A 314 -1.67 19.94 -0.94
CA THR A 314 -0.27 19.74 -1.35
C THR A 314 0.74 19.90 -0.20
N ASP A 315 0.48 20.79 0.77
CA ASP A 315 1.26 20.96 2.00
C ASP A 315 1.10 19.78 2.98
N THR A 316 0.11 18.90 2.77
CA THR A 316 -0.10 17.68 3.57
C THR A 316 0.79 16.52 3.12
N TYR A 317 1.52 16.68 2.00
CA TYR A 317 2.48 15.70 1.51
C TYR A 317 3.90 16.16 1.81
N LEU A 318 4.69 15.30 2.43
CA LEU A 318 6.13 15.45 2.31
C LEU A 318 6.48 15.17 0.84
N LEU A 319 7.10 16.12 0.13
CA LEU A 319 7.42 15.98 -1.28
C LEU A 319 8.94 15.84 -1.43
N ALA A 320 9.38 14.79 -2.13
CA ALA A 320 10.77 14.67 -2.52
C ALA A 320 10.92 15.06 -3.98
N LYS A 321 11.80 16.03 -4.26
CA LYS A 321 12.09 16.49 -5.61
C LYS A 321 13.51 16.14 -5.99
N ASN A 322 13.66 15.38 -7.08
CA ASN A 322 14.90 15.23 -7.79
C ASN A 322 15.23 16.59 -8.42
N GLN A 323 16.28 17.23 -7.91
CA GLN A 323 16.74 18.53 -8.37
C GLN A 323 17.46 18.42 -9.73
N ILE A 324 17.80 17.22 -10.17
CA ILE A 324 18.43 16.96 -11.46
C ILE A 324 17.38 16.72 -12.52
N ILE A 325 17.40 17.56 -13.56
CA ILE A 325 16.58 17.38 -14.77
C ILE A 325 17.20 16.30 -15.66
N ASN A 326 16.39 15.44 -16.28
CA ASN A 326 16.85 14.37 -17.18
C ASN A 326 17.87 13.43 -16.52
N GLY A 327 17.67 13.11 -15.22
CA GLY A 327 18.53 12.19 -14.47
C GLY A 327 18.46 10.72 -14.90
N ASN A 328 17.41 10.38 -15.67
CA ASN A 328 17.24 9.10 -16.36
C ASN A 328 17.99 9.03 -17.69
N PHE A 329 18.48 10.15 -18.24
CA PHE A 329 19.10 10.21 -19.57
C PHE A 329 18.18 9.65 -20.66
N ASN A 330 16.96 10.16 -20.78
CA ASN A 330 16.11 9.84 -21.94
C ASN A 330 16.78 10.30 -23.26
N ASP A 331 17.55 11.38 -23.16
CA ASP A 331 18.45 11.90 -24.19
C ASP A 331 19.67 12.57 -23.54
N ASN A 332 20.51 13.26 -24.31
CA ASN A 332 21.67 14.01 -23.80
C ASN A 332 21.37 15.49 -23.49
N SER A 333 20.11 15.92 -23.51
CA SER A 333 19.73 17.30 -23.18
C SER A 333 20.03 17.62 -21.71
N ASN A 334 20.27 18.89 -21.41
CA ASN A 334 20.51 19.42 -20.05
C ASN A 334 21.79 18.91 -19.35
N TRP A 335 22.65 18.17 -20.06
CA TRP A 335 23.93 17.67 -19.57
C TRP A 335 25.10 18.37 -20.28
N TYR A 336 25.96 19.03 -19.51
CA TYR A 336 27.23 19.54 -20.00
C TYR A 336 28.33 18.50 -19.77
N ILE A 337 29.03 18.13 -20.84
CA ILE A 337 29.99 17.03 -20.86
C ILE A 337 31.30 17.55 -21.46
N PRO A 338 32.21 18.09 -20.64
CA PRO A 338 33.40 18.77 -21.13
C PRO A 338 34.42 17.79 -21.71
N TYR A 339 35.05 18.20 -22.81
CA TYR A 339 36.19 17.53 -23.44
C TYR A 339 35.95 16.05 -23.78
N SER A 340 34.71 15.62 -24.00
CA SER A 340 34.36 14.22 -24.31
C SER A 340 33.21 14.20 -25.33
N THR A 341 33.14 13.16 -26.15
CA THR A 341 31.93 12.91 -26.95
C THR A 341 30.96 12.06 -26.13
N ASN A 342 29.67 12.16 -26.42
CA ASN A 342 28.64 11.44 -25.69
C ASN A 342 27.59 10.85 -26.61
N SER A 343 26.95 9.79 -26.13
CA SER A 343 25.75 9.21 -26.73
C SER A 343 24.86 8.64 -25.63
N VAL A 344 23.56 8.54 -25.91
CA VAL A 344 22.58 7.96 -25.00
C VAL A 344 21.94 6.77 -25.70
N THR A 345 21.85 5.64 -25.00
CA THR A 345 21.14 4.45 -25.48
C THR A 345 20.57 3.71 -24.28
N ASN A 346 19.29 3.33 -24.34
CA ASN A 346 18.59 2.62 -23.26
C ASN A 346 18.70 3.32 -21.88
N ASN A 347 18.56 4.65 -21.84
CA ASN A 347 18.65 5.44 -20.60
C ASN A 347 20.03 5.39 -19.92
N GLU A 348 21.08 5.13 -20.71
CA GLU A 348 22.47 5.13 -20.27
C GLU A 348 23.26 6.15 -21.08
N LEU A 349 23.85 7.13 -20.39
CA LEU A 349 24.74 8.11 -20.98
C LEU A 349 26.15 7.53 -21.07
N THR A 350 26.65 7.35 -22.28
CA THR A 350 28.02 6.93 -22.56
C THR A 350 28.88 8.17 -22.81
N VAL A 351 29.95 8.33 -22.03
CA VAL A 351 30.94 9.40 -22.17
C VAL A 351 32.23 8.78 -22.69
N VAL A 352 32.64 9.18 -23.89
CA VAL A 352 33.83 8.66 -24.57
C VAL A 352 35.00 9.61 -24.37
N LYS A 353 36.13 9.08 -23.90
CA LYS A 353 37.35 9.84 -23.68
C LYS A 353 37.87 10.40 -25.02
N SER A 354 38.07 11.72 -25.07
CA SER A 354 38.86 12.39 -26.11
C SER A 354 40.36 12.38 -25.79
N SER A 355 41.20 12.74 -26.75
CA SER A 355 42.66 12.83 -26.57
C SER A 355 43.11 13.85 -25.50
N SER A 356 42.27 14.82 -25.13
CA SER A 356 42.60 15.90 -24.18
C SER A 356 41.96 15.78 -22.80
N SER A 357 41.04 14.83 -22.58
CA SER A 357 40.30 14.71 -21.31
C SER A 357 41.05 13.88 -20.26
N THR A 358 41.21 14.44 -19.06
CA THR A 358 41.71 13.72 -17.88
C THR A 358 40.58 13.10 -17.04
N THR A 359 39.31 13.43 -17.29
CA THR A 359 38.14 12.97 -16.52
C THR A 359 36.90 12.74 -17.40
N ALA A 360 36.13 11.69 -17.10
CA ALA A 360 34.76 11.57 -17.59
C ALA A 360 33.86 12.31 -16.58
N ARG A 361 33.31 13.44 -17.00
CA ARG A 361 32.50 14.31 -16.15
C ARG A 361 31.20 14.65 -16.84
N ILE A 362 30.12 14.57 -16.08
CA ILE A 362 28.81 15.09 -16.46
C ILE A 362 28.39 16.16 -15.46
N GLU A 363 27.86 17.27 -15.98
CA GLU A 363 27.47 18.42 -15.17
C GLU A 363 26.06 18.89 -15.52
N GLN A 364 25.34 19.41 -14.52
CA GLN A 364 24.12 20.16 -14.75
C GLN A 364 24.37 21.63 -14.39
N GLN A 365 24.68 22.45 -15.40
CA GLN A 365 25.03 23.86 -15.21
C GLN A 365 23.85 24.71 -14.71
N GLY A 366 22.61 24.27 -14.95
CA GLY A 366 21.40 24.92 -14.44
C GLY A 366 21.06 24.59 -12.98
N PHE A 367 21.76 23.65 -12.35
CA PHE A 367 21.58 23.33 -10.94
C PHE A 367 22.46 24.24 -10.07
N ALA A 368 21.88 24.81 -9.01
CA ALA A 368 22.60 25.58 -8.00
C ALA A 368 22.29 25.04 -6.59
N SER A 369 23.33 24.60 -5.88
CA SER A 369 23.22 24.22 -4.47
C SER A 369 23.11 25.43 -3.55
N ILE A 370 22.48 25.25 -2.38
CA ILE A 370 22.40 26.26 -1.33
C ILE A 370 23.43 25.90 -0.26
N ALA A 371 24.35 26.83 0.02
CA ALA A 371 25.37 26.64 1.04
C ALA A 371 24.75 26.34 2.42
N GLY A 372 25.26 25.32 3.11
CA GLY A 372 24.79 24.91 4.43
C GLY A 372 23.61 23.91 4.44
N ASN A 373 22.90 23.74 3.32
CA ASN A 373 21.85 22.71 3.22
C ASN A 373 22.46 21.31 3.02
N LYS A 374 21.86 20.29 3.62
CA LYS A 374 22.20 18.89 3.36
C LYS A 374 21.45 18.37 2.13
N TYR A 375 22.19 17.69 1.27
CA TYR A 375 21.67 17.05 0.07
C TYR A 375 22.00 15.56 0.08
N TYR A 376 21.01 14.73 -0.26
CA TYR A 376 21.28 13.37 -0.74
C TYR A 376 21.66 13.44 -2.20
N VAL A 377 22.76 12.79 -2.58
CA VAL A 377 23.20 12.66 -3.96
C VAL A 377 23.38 11.19 -4.30
N ARG A 378 23.02 10.81 -5.52
CA ARG A 378 23.17 9.45 -6.05
C ARG A 378 23.39 9.46 -7.56
N GLY A 379 24.17 8.52 -8.05
CA GLY A 379 24.23 8.17 -9.45
C GLY A 379 24.92 6.82 -9.65
N ASP A 380 24.57 6.13 -10.73
CA ASP A 380 25.23 4.88 -11.10
C ASP A 380 26.24 5.08 -12.21
N ILE A 381 27.34 4.34 -12.13
CA ILE A 381 28.45 4.40 -13.07
C ILE A 381 28.92 3.00 -13.47
N PHE A 382 29.31 2.84 -14.73
CA PHE A 382 29.96 1.64 -15.25
C PHE A 382 31.38 1.99 -15.74
N PRO A 383 32.40 1.86 -14.88
CA PRO A 383 33.78 2.21 -15.23
C PRO A 383 34.57 0.99 -15.71
N LYS A 384 35.49 1.19 -16.65
CA LYS A 384 36.46 0.18 -17.11
C LYS A 384 37.66 0.04 -16.17
N TYR A 385 38.03 1.12 -15.48
CA TYR A 385 39.18 1.17 -14.57
C TYR A 385 38.76 1.60 -13.16
N ALA A 386 39.40 1.03 -12.14
CA ALA A 386 39.13 1.32 -10.74
C ALA A 386 39.86 2.60 -10.32
N THR A 387 39.34 3.75 -10.73
CA THR A 387 39.90 5.06 -10.43
C THR A 387 38.94 5.87 -9.56
N THR A 388 39.39 7.05 -9.12
CA THR A 388 38.63 7.94 -8.26
C THR A 388 37.31 8.35 -8.92
N THR A 389 36.21 8.09 -8.22
CA THR A 389 34.85 8.47 -8.63
C THR A 389 34.16 9.22 -7.50
N TYR A 390 33.53 10.33 -7.82
CA TYR A 390 32.81 11.13 -6.83
C TYR A 390 31.69 11.99 -7.41
N ILE A 391 30.77 12.39 -6.52
CA ILE A 391 29.77 13.42 -6.79
C ILE A 391 30.07 14.65 -5.93
N THR A 392 29.92 15.85 -6.49
CA THR A 392 30.07 17.13 -5.78
C THR A 392 29.01 18.14 -6.21
N LEU A 393 28.66 19.06 -5.31
CA LEU A 393 27.72 20.15 -5.54
C LEU A 393 28.35 21.55 -5.42
N ASP A 394 29.64 21.63 -5.09
CA ASP A 394 30.37 22.88 -4.80
C ASP A 394 31.89 22.82 -5.11
N ASN A 395 32.33 21.77 -5.81
CA ASN A 395 33.74 21.43 -6.10
C ASN A 395 34.63 21.15 -4.87
N THR A 396 34.13 21.32 -3.65
CA THR A 396 34.91 21.23 -2.41
C THR A 396 34.53 19.97 -1.65
N THR A 397 33.25 19.78 -1.40
CA THR A 397 32.69 18.62 -0.71
C THR A 397 32.41 17.50 -1.72
N LYS A 398 32.92 16.29 -1.43
CA LYS A 398 32.89 15.15 -2.35
C LYS A 398 32.34 13.91 -1.67
N VAL A 399 31.35 13.28 -2.31
CA VAL A 399 30.90 11.94 -1.98
C VAL A 399 31.69 10.96 -2.83
N ASN A 400 32.69 10.31 -2.22
CA ASN A 400 33.62 9.41 -2.91
C ASN A 400 33.14 7.96 -2.86
N LYS A 401 33.45 7.18 -3.90
CA LYS A 401 33.21 5.74 -3.93
C LYS A 401 34.37 5.02 -4.62
N THR A 402 34.87 3.97 -3.98
CA THR A 402 35.73 2.98 -4.65
C THR A 402 34.86 2.13 -5.56
N VAL A 403 35.10 2.20 -6.87
CA VAL A 403 34.33 1.49 -7.89
C VAL A 403 35.01 0.19 -8.29
N VAL A 404 34.20 -0.81 -8.60
CA VAL A 404 34.62 -2.07 -9.19
C VAL A 404 34.51 -1.99 -10.70
N VAL A 405 35.54 -2.44 -11.41
CA VAL A 405 35.59 -2.37 -12.88
C VAL A 405 34.56 -3.27 -13.55
N ASN A 406 34.11 -2.86 -14.75
CA ASN A 406 33.25 -3.63 -15.66
C ASN A 406 31.91 -4.08 -15.05
N GLN A 407 31.39 -3.32 -14.08
CA GLN A 407 30.06 -3.51 -13.53
C GLN A 407 29.44 -2.18 -13.12
N TRP A 408 28.12 -2.18 -12.91
CA TRP A 408 27.42 -1.01 -12.37
C TRP A 408 27.77 -0.81 -10.90
N ASN A 409 28.15 0.41 -10.55
CA ASN A 409 28.43 0.84 -9.19
C ASN A 409 27.51 1.99 -8.83
N THR A 410 26.89 1.94 -7.66
CA THR A 410 26.15 3.07 -7.10
C THR A 410 27.08 3.95 -6.26
N VAL A 411 27.10 5.24 -6.59
CA VAL A 411 27.76 6.29 -5.82
C VAL A 411 26.65 7.10 -5.16
N SER A 412 26.55 7.02 -3.84
CA SER A 412 25.54 7.76 -3.07
C SER A 412 26.09 8.27 -1.74
N GLY A 413 25.47 9.31 -1.20
CA GLY A 413 25.86 9.90 0.08
C GLY A 413 25.08 11.16 0.41
N ILE A 414 25.28 11.66 1.63
CA ILE A 414 24.79 12.97 2.05
C ILE A 414 25.97 13.94 2.06
N THR A 415 25.81 15.11 1.43
CA THR A 415 26.80 16.18 1.43
C THR A 415 26.19 17.51 1.86
N THR A 416 27.01 18.39 2.42
CA THR A 416 26.63 19.76 2.82
C THR A 416 27.54 20.73 2.09
N PRO A 417 27.12 21.31 0.95
CA PRO A 417 27.96 22.22 0.20
C PRO A 417 28.27 23.48 1.03
N THR A 418 29.51 23.95 0.98
CA THR A 418 29.97 25.13 1.74
C THR A 418 29.80 26.43 0.96
N VAL A 419 29.65 26.33 -0.36
CA VAL A 419 29.36 27.44 -1.28
C VAL A 419 28.34 26.99 -2.31
N THR A 420 27.66 27.94 -2.95
CA THR A 420 26.80 27.64 -4.10
C THR A 420 27.64 27.13 -5.28
N GLY A 421 27.24 26.01 -5.87
CA GLY A 421 27.91 25.42 -7.02
C GLY A 421 27.01 24.52 -7.85
N THR A 422 27.59 23.92 -8.90
CA THR A 422 26.90 23.05 -9.85
C THR A 422 27.01 21.58 -9.44
N PHE A 423 26.06 20.77 -9.89
CA PHE A 423 26.14 19.32 -9.77
C PHE A 423 27.20 18.78 -10.73
N GLN A 424 28.11 17.95 -10.23
CA GLN A 424 29.06 17.21 -11.05
C GLN A 424 29.16 15.76 -10.59
N PHE A 425 29.11 14.83 -11.55
CA PHE A 425 29.47 13.43 -11.34
C PHE A 425 30.72 13.13 -12.14
N VAL A 426 31.82 12.80 -11.44
CA VAL A 426 33.17 12.76 -11.99
C VAL A 426 33.79 11.38 -11.81
N HIS A 427 34.40 10.87 -12.87
CA HIS A 427 35.27 9.70 -12.85
C HIS A 427 36.63 10.07 -13.46
N SER A 428 37.71 9.64 -12.81
CA SER A 428 39.06 9.84 -13.32
C SER A 428 39.33 8.93 -14.52
N ASN A 429 39.74 9.51 -15.65
CA ASN A 429 40.03 8.73 -16.87
C ASN A 429 41.52 8.36 -16.98
N VAL A 430 42.21 8.25 -15.84
CA VAL A 430 43.58 7.71 -15.79
C VAL A 430 43.54 6.24 -16.22
N GLY A 431 44.39 5.87 -17.18
CA GLY A 431 44.44 4.52 -17.75
C GLY A 431 43.52 4.29 -18.95
N TYR A 432 42.58 5.20 -19.23
CA TYR A 432 41.75 5.13 -20.43
C TYR A 432 42.51 5.64 -21.66
N THR A 433 42.31 5.00 -22.81
CA THR A 433 42.76 5.45 -24.13
C THR A 433 41.65 6.18 -24.89
N ALA A 434 42.01 6.98 -25.90
CA ALA A 434 41.02 7.72 -26.69
C ALA A 434 40.07 6.73 -27.40
N GLY A 435 38.75 6.96 -27.28
CA GLY A 435 37.72 6.07 -27.80
C GLY A 435 37.13 5.09 -26.76
N GLU A 436 37.77 4.92 -25.60
CA GLU A 436 37.17 4.18 -24.48
C GLU A 436 36.15 5.03 -23.73
N SER A 437 35.20 4.37 -23.07
CA SER A 437 34.04 5.04 -22.49
C SER A 437 33.71 4.64 -21.06
N VAL A 438 32.97 5.52 -20.41
CA VAL A 438 32.38 5.36 -19.08
C VAL A 438 30.89 5.62 -19.22
N LYS A 439 30.05 4.81 -18.59
CA LYS A 439 28.59 5.01 -18.63
C LYS A 439 28.04 5.53 -17.32
N PHE A 440 26.99 6.34 -17.40
CA PHE A 440 26.25 6.90 -16.27
C PHE A 440 24.75 6.63 -16.42
N ARG A 441 24.05 6.39 -15.31
CA ARG A 441 22.58 6.32 -15.27
C ARG A 441 22.01 6.71 -13.91
N ARG A 442 20.70 7.01 -13.87
CA ARG A 442 19.91 7.17 -12.63
C ARG A 442 20.50 8.19 -11.65
N VAL A 443 20.73 9.42 -12.12
CA VAL A 443 21.22 10.51 -11.28
C VAL A 443 20.08 11.13 -10.47
N LEU A 444 20.30 11.29 -9.17
CA LEU A 444 19.33 11.81 -8.22
C LEU A 444 20.00 12.77 -7.24
N VAL A 445 19.43 13.97 -7.07
CA VAL A 445 19.81 14.90 -6.01
C VAL A 445 18.56 15.37 -5.28
N VAL A 446 18.52 15.22 -3.96
CA VAL A 446 17.39 15.67 -3.13
C VAL A 446 17.89 16.61 -2.05
N ASN A 447 17.29 17.80 -1.94
CA ASN A 447 17.59 18.75 -0.86
C ASN A 447 16.88 18.28 0.42
N LEU A 448 17.61 17.60 1.30
CA LEU A 448 17.06 17.04 2.54
C LEU A 448 16.70 18.15 3.54
N THR A 449 17.47 19.23 3.60
CA THR A 449 17.17 20.35 4.50
C THR A 449 15.89 21.07 4.09
N ALA A 450 15.66 21.29 2.79
CA ALA A 450 14.39 21.86 2.32
C ALA A 450 13.19 20.93 2.58
N MET A 451 13.44 19.62 2.56
CA MET A 451 12.40 18.62 2.70
C MET A 451 12.04 18.34 4.17
N PHE A 452 13.03 18.18 5.05
CA PHE A 452 12.82 17.80 6.46
C PHE A 452 12.97 18.96 7.45
N GLY A 453 13.53 20.09 7.00
CA GLY A 453 13.95 21.20 7.85
C GLY A 453 15.38 21.00 8.39
N ALA A 454 16.06 22.13 8.64
CA ALA A 454 17.43 22.13 9.16
C ALA A 454 17.53 21.38 10.50
N GLY A 455 18.48 20.45 10.60
CA GLY A 455 18.71 19.63 11.80
C GLY A 455 17.80 18.41 11.94
N ASN A 456 16.76 18.30 11.10
CA ASN A 456 15.83 17.18 11.07
C ASN A 456 16.10 16.20 9.92
N GLU A 457 17.18 16.40 9.17
CA GLU A 457 17.48 15.56 8.02
C GLU A 457 17.78 14.11 8.45
N PRO A 458 17.34 13.11 7.67
CA PRO A 458 17.65 11.71 7.94
C PRO A 458 19.15 11.41 7.73
N SER A 459 19.62 10.35 8.37
CA SER A 459 20.90 9.72 8.03
C SER A 459 20.87 9.09 6.64
N LEU A 460 22.04 8.76 6.11
CA LEU A 460 22.17 8.11 4.80
C LEU A 460 21.37 6.80 4.74
N SER A 461 21.54 5.94 5.74
CA SER A 461 20.86 4.63 5.79
C SER A 461 19.33 4.78 5.89
N GLU A 462 18.86 5.73 6.69
CA GLU A 462 17.43 6.02 6.82
C GLU A 462 16.83 6.48 5.49
N PHE A 463 17.49 7.39 4.77
CA PHE A 463 16.99 7.89 3.50
C PHE A 463 17.09 6.85 2.37
N GLU A 464 18.12 6.01 2.36
CA GLU A 464 18.25 4.94 1.37
C GLU A 464 17.24 3.81 1.58
N THR A 465 16.90 3.51 2.84
CA THR A 465 15.79 2.59 3.16
C THR A 465 14.48 3.10 2.58
N PHE A 466 14.25 4.41 2.63
CA PHE A 466 13.10 5.01 1.97
C PHE A 466 13.17 4.86 0.45
N LEU A 467 14.31 5.19 -0.17
CA LEU A 467 14.47 5.11 -1.62
C LEU A 467 14.27 3.68 -2.12
N ALA A 468 14.55 2.64 -1.33
CA ALA A 468 14.28 1.26 -1.68
C ALA A 468 12.81 0.98 -2.09
N ASN A 469 11.86 1.83 -1.68
CA ASN A 469 10.46 1.74 -2.10
C ASN A 469 10.21 2.20 -3.55
N PHE A 470 11.15 2.91 -4.16
CA PHE A 470 11.10 3.29 -5.56
C PHE A 470 11.83 2.24 -6.38
N THR A 471 11.30 1.95 -7.57
CA THR A 471 11.97 1.05 -8.51
C THR A 471 13.39 1.55 -8.76
N ASN A 472 14.38 0.68 -8.58
CA ASN A 472 15.82 1.01 -8.70
C ASN A 472 16.34 2.07 -7.70
N SER A 473 15.58 2.38 -6.65
CA SER A 473 15.89 3.43 -5.69
C SER A 473 16.11 4.81 -6.31
N TRP A 474 15.31 5.12 -7.32
CA TRP A 474 15.40 6.33 -8.13
C TRP A 474 14.01 6.84 -8.54
N PHE A 475 13.87 8.14 -8.70
CA PHE A 475 12.69 8.78 -9.26
C PHE A 475 13.06 10.04 -10.06
N ASP A 476 12.18 10.44 -10.97
CA ASP A 476 12.29 11.69 -11.73
C ASP A 476 11.39 12.78 -11.14
N ALA A 477 11.73 14.04 -11.40
CA ALA A 477 10.95 15.22 -11.00
C ALA A 477 10.55 15.21 -9.51
N THR A 478 9.29 15.53 -9.19
CA THR A 478 8.76 15.55 -7.82
C THR A 478 7.89 14.33 -7.57
N VAL A 479 8.20 13.58 -6.52
CA VAL A 479 7.37 12.47 -6.04
C VAL A 479 6.77 12.81 -4.67
N GLN A 480 5.57 12.28 -4.43
CA GLN A 480 4.99 12.27 -3.10
C GLN A 480 5.78 11.29 -2.23
N PHE A 481 6.41 11.82 -1.18
CA PHE A 481 7.22 11.04 -0.24
C PHE A 481 6.34 10.17 0.68
N ILE A 482 5.07 10.55 0.90
CA ILE A 482 4.07 9.74 1.63
C ILE A 482 2.70 9.95 0.96
N ASN A 483 1.97 8.86 0.64
CA ASN A 483 0.54 8.92 0.31
C ASN A 483 -0.27 8.23 1.43
N PRO A 484 -0.98 8.98 2.31
CA PRO A 484 -1.78 8.42 3.40
C PRO A 484 -2.83 7.41 2.93
N SER A 485 -3.42 7.61 1.74
CA SER A 485 -4.45 6.71 1.19
C SER A 485 -3.89 5.36 0.71
N GLN A 486 -2.66 5.32 0.19
CA GLN A 486 -1.97 4.06 -0.13
C GLN A 486 -1.48 3.34 1.14
N MET A 487 -1.16 4.10 2.20
CA MET A 487 -0.81 3.55 3.51
C MET A 487 -2.03 2.90 4.19
N PHE A 488 -3.19 3.56 4.16
CA PHE A 488 -4.45 3.03 4.69
C PHE A 488 -4.92 1.80 3.90
N LYS A 489 -4.78 1.80 2.56
CA LYS A 489 -5.03 0.61 1.72
C LYS A 489 -4.13 -0.57 2.07
N ARG A 490 -2.84 -0.34 2.38
CA ARG A 490 -1.90 -1.41 2.79
C ARG A 490 -2.12 -1.91 4.22
N LEU A 491 -2.67 -1.07 5.11
CA LEU A 491 -3.12 -1.43 6.45
C LEU A 491 -4.43 -2.23 6.42
N THR A 492 -5.33 -1.95 5.47
CA THR A 492 -6.62 -2.65 5.30
C THR A 492 -6.55 -3.88 4.37
N GLN A 493 -5.62 -3.95 3.42
CA GLN A 493 -5.40 -5.13 2.55
C GLN A 493 -4.70 -6.32 3.24
N LYS A 494 -4.45 -6.26 4.56
CA LYS A 494 -3.88 -7.37 5.35
C LYS A 494 -4.87 -7.99 6.35
N LEU A 495 -6.16 -7.72 6.20
CA LEU A 495 -7.20 -8.65 6.66
C LEU A 495 -7.54 -9.56 5.48
N ASP A 496 -7.38 -10.86 5.70
CA ASP A 496 -7.16 -11.90 4.69
C ASP A 496 -8.04 -11.90 3.43
N ALA A 497 -7.39 -12.34 2.35
CA ALA A 497 -8.01 -12.99 1.22
C ALA A 497 -8.66 -14.32 1.65
N SER A 498 -9.85 -14.25 2.24
CA SER A 498 -10.91 -15.25 2.07
C SER A 498 -12.19 -14.73 2.74
N VAL A 499 -13.32 -15.01 2.11
CA VAL A 499 -14.69 -14.60 2.45
C VAL A 499 -15.15 -13.32 1.72
N ALA A 500 -16.10 -13.52 0.81
CA ALA A 500 -16.89 -12.44 0.23
C ALA A 500 -17.68 -11.74 1.33
N ILE A 501 -17.20 -10.57 1.75
CA ILE A 501 -17.91 -9.71 2.71
C ILE A 501 -18.05 -8.34 2.05
N THR A 502 -19.28 -7.95 1.77
CA THR A 502 -19.62 -6.77 0.97
C THR A 502 -19.75 -5.48 1.79
N ASN A 503 -19.59 -5.51 3.13
CA ASN A 503 -19.65 -4.30 3.95
C ASN A 503 -18.96 -4.40 5.32
N ALA A 504 -18.23 -3.36 5.74
CA ALA A 504 -17.43 -3.32 6.98
C ALA A 504 -18.24 -3.20 8.28
N SER A 505 -19.49 -2.73 8.19
CA SER A 505 -20.40 -2.58 9.33
C SER A 505 -20.92 -3.90 9.92
N GLN A 506 -20.70 -5.02 9.21
CA GLN A 506 -21.17 -6.35 9.61
C GLN A 506 -20.06 -7.22 10.25
N LEU A 507 -18.84 -6.68 10.38
CA LEU A 507 -17.69 -7.37 10.94
C LEU A 507 -17.51 -7.01 12.42
N PRO A 508 -17.83 -7.90 13.37
CA PRO A 508 -17.53 -7.67 14.78
C PRO A 508 -16.02 -7.74 15.03
N ILE A 509 -15.52 -6.88 15.91
CA ILE A 509 -14.12 -6.88 16.35
C ILE A 509 -14.10 -7.23 17.84
N THR A 510 -13.19 -8.12 18.23
CA THR A 510 -12.86 -8.36 19.64
C THR A 510 -11.54 -7.67 19.92
N ASP A 511 -11.59 -6.55 20.61
CA ASP A 511 -10.42 -5.80 21.03
C ASP A 511 -9.83 -6.42 22.30
N SER A 512 -8.75 -7.18 22.15
CA SER A 512 -8.07 -7.84 23.27
C SER A 512 -7.33 -6.89 24.21
N GLY A 513 -7.34 -5.57 23.97
CA GLY A 513 -6.66 -4.58 24.79
C GLY A 513 -7.46 -3.30 25.11
N ASN A 514 -8.75 -3.22 24.76
CA ASN A 514 -9.63 -2.06 24.99
C ASN A 514 -9.10 -0.72 24.40
N TYR A 515 -8.45 -0.77 23.24
CA TYR A 515 -7.96 0.38 22.49
C TYR A 515 -9.05 1.14 21.70
N TYR A 516 -10.18 0.50 21.40
CA TYR A 516 -11.29 1.07 20.63
C TYR A 516 -12.63 0.78 21.33
N VAL A 517 -13.58 1.69 21.21
CA VAL A 517 -14.95 1.53 21.76
C VAL A 517 -15.89 0.95 20.70
N GLY A 518 -15.50 1.04 19.42
CA GLY A 518 -16.22 0.47 18.28
C GLY A 518 -16.35 -1.06 18.35
N SER A 519 -17.58 -1.56 18.38
CA SER A 519 -17.89 -3.01 18.39
C SER A 519 -17.81 -3.68 17.02
N ASN A 520 -17.62 -2.90 15.96
CA ASN A 520 -17.47 -3.37 14.59
C ASN A 520 -16.39 -2.57 13.84
N VAL A 521 -15.92 -3.16 12.75
CA VAL A 521 -14.77 -2.65 11.98
C VAL A 521 -15.04 -1.24 11.46
N GLU A 522 -16.24 -0.93 10.98
CA GLU A 522 -16.60 0.43 10.51
C GLU A 522 -16.50 1.48 11.63
N SER A 523 -16.96 1.17 12.84
CA SER A 523 -16.94 2.09 13.98
C SER A 523 -15.52 2.32 14.51
N ALA A 524 -14.71 1.25 14.56
CA ALA A 524 -13.30 1.33 14.91
C ALA A 524 -12.49 2.09 13.84
N LEU A 525 -12.84 1.95 12.55
CA LEU A 525 -12.24 2.70 11.45
C LEU A 525 -12.62 4.18 11.50
N GLN A 526 -13.81 4.54 11.96
CA GLN A 526 -14.21 5.93 12.21
C GLN A 526 -13.46 6.54 13.41
N GLU A 527 -13.21 5.76 14.48
CA GLU A 527 -12.33 6.18 15.59
C GLU A 527 -10.87 6.36 15.14
N ILE A 528 -10.37 5.50 14.24
CA ILE A 528 -9.02 5.62 13.68
C ILE A 528 -8.93 6.80 12.70
N GLY A 529 -9.96 7.03 11.88
CA GLY A 529 -10.06 8.15 10.94
C GLY A 529 -10.22 9.51 11.62
N ALA A 530 -10.81 9.54 12.82
CA ALA A 530 -10.87 10.73 13.68
C ALA A 530 -9.52 11.04 14.35
N ASN A 531 -8.62 10.07 14.47
CA ASN A 531 -7.29 10.20 15.08
C ASN A 531 -6.20 10.57 14.05
N ALA A 532 -6.41 11.66 13.31
CA ALA A 532 -5.37 12.27 12.49
C ALA A 532 -4.26 12.86 13.40
N TYR A 533 -3.27 12.04 13.75
CA TYR A 533 -1.91 12.34 14.20
C TYR A 533 -1.70 13.48 15.23
N PHE A 534 -1.75 13.19 16.55
CA PHE A 534 -1.29 14.04 17.68
C PHE A 534 -1.39 15.56 17.46
N LEU A 535 -2.53 16.02 16.96
CA LEU A 535 -2.79 17.44 16.77
C LEU A 535 -3.19 18.04 18.11
N ALA A 536 -2.40 18.97 18.61
CA ALA A 536 -2.77 19.78 19.76
C ALA A 536 -3.32 21.12 19.27
N ALA A 537 -4.49 21.48 19.80
CA ALA A 537 -5.10 22.78 19.57
C ALA A 537 -4.90 23.68 20.80
N ASN A 538 -4.35 24.87 20.58
CA ASN A 538 -4.40 25.94 21.56
C ASN A 538 -5.84 26.47 21.59
N LYS A 539 -6.49 26.32 22.74
CA LYS A 539 -7.89 26.74 22.97
C LYS A 539 -8.02 28.23 23.26
N VAL A 540 -6.93 28.90 23.61
CA VAL A 540 -6.89 30.34 23.82
C VAL A 540 -6.53 31.03 22.50
N ILE A 541 -7.27 32.07 22.14
CA ILE A 541 -7.04 32.89 20.95
C ILE A 541 -6.15 34.08 21.33
N ASN A 542 -5.27 34.51 20.42
CA ASN A 542 -4.42 35.69 20.60
C ASN A 542 -3.59 35.66 21.92
N GLY A 543 -3.09 34.48 22.30
CA GLY A 543 -2.33 34.29 23.55
C GLY A 543 -0.92 34.89 23.54
N ASP A 544 -0.42 35.25 22.36
CA ASP A 544 0.82 36.02 22.19
C ASP A 544 0.58 37.53 22.10
N PHE A 545 -0.67 37.99 22.17
CA PHE A 545 -1.04 39.40 22.06
C PHE A 545 -0.55 40.11 20.79
N SER A 546 -0.27 39.36 19.73
CA SER A 546 0.12 39.91 18.42
C SER A 546 -1.00 40.74 17.78
N ASN A 547 -2.25 40.46 18.15
CA ASN A 547 -3.43 41.22 17.71
C ASN A 547 -4.02 42.09 18.85
N GLY A 548 -3.14 42.77 19.60
CA GLY A 548 -3.56 43.62 20.72
C GLY A 548 -4.22 42.81 21.84
N ASN A 549 -5.27 43.36 22.45
CA ASN A 549 -6.04 42.70 23.52
C ASN A 549 -7.32 42.00 23.01
N THR A 550 -7.43 41.78 21.70
CA THR A 550 -8.58 41.10 21.09
C THR A 550 -8.84 39.75 21.75
N GLU A 551 -10.11 39.42 22.02
CA GLU A 551 -10.60 38.24 22.78
C GLU A 551 -10.24 38.15 24.27
N TRP A 552 -9.47 39.12 24.81
CA TRP A 552 -9.12 39.13 26.23
C TRP A 552 -10.00 40.09 27.03
N TYR A 553 -10.70 39.55 28.02
CA TYR A 553 -11.44 40.34 29.00
C TYR A 553 -10.58 40.61 30.25
N ILE A 554 -10.53 41.86 30.69
CA ILE A 554 -9.55 42.33 31.68
C ILE A 554 -10.28 43.14 32.76
N PRO A 555 -10.81 42.48 33.80
CA PRO A 555 -11.58 43.16 34.83
C PRO A 555 -10.69 43.89 35.84
N SER A 556 -11.17 45.03 36.35
CA SER A 556 -10.59 45.75 37.50
C SER A 556 -9.18 46.34 37.31
N GLY A 557 -8.81 46.66 36.06
CA GLY A 557 -7.58 47.37 35.71
C GLY A 557 -7.68 47.99 34.32
N SER A 558 -6.71 48.84 33.97
CA SER A 558 -6.54 49.27 32.58
C SER A 558 -5.45 48.43 31.91
N ASN A 559 -5.44 48.37 30.58
CA ASN A 559 -4.46 47.59 29.85
C ASN A 559 -3.93 48.33 28.62
N SER A 560 -2.74 47.93 28.18
CA SER A 560 -2.15 48.33 26.91
C SER A 560 -1.32 47.18 26.34
N VAL A 561 -1.23 47.07 25.02
CA VAL A 561 -0.43 46.03 24.36
C VAL A 561 0.62 46.69 23.47
N ALA A 562 1.88 46.27 23.61
CA ALA A 562 2.98 46.68 22.76
C ALA A 562 3.99 45.54 22.63
N ASN A 563 4.55 45.34 21.43
CA ASN A 563 5.54 44.29 21.14
C ASN A 563 5.11 42.89 21.64
N ASN A 564 3.86 42.50 21.40
CA ASN A 564 3.30 41.19 21.78
C ASN A 564 3.29 40.95 23.31
N VAL A 565 3.27 42.02 24.09
CA VAL A 565 3.20 41.97 25.56
C VAL A 565 2.01 42.78 26.04
N LEU A 566 1.12 42.14 26.82
CA LEU A 566 0.03 42.82 27.49
C LEU A 566 0.51 43.37 28.84
N THR A 567 0.37 44.67 29.05
CA THR A 567 0.64 45.34 30.32
C THR A 567 -0.69 45.63 31.02
N TYR A 568 -0.85 45.06 32.22
CA TYR A 568 -1.96 45.35 33.12
C TYR A 568 -1.55 46.47 34.08
N THR A 569 -2.33 47.54 34.18
CA THR A 569 -2.12 48.65 35.10
C THR A 569 -3.19 48.64 36.19
N VAL A 570 -2.73 48.64 37.44
CA VAL A 570 -3.59 48.62 38.62
C VAL A 570 -4.30 49.97 38.75
N THR A 571 -5.63 49.97 38.71
CA THR A 571 -6.45 51.15 39.00
C THR A 571 -6.90 51.18 40.47
N SER A 572 -7.15 50.00 41.04
CA SER A 572 -7.46 49.77 42.45
C SER A 572 -7.00 48.39 42.88
N LYS A 573 -6.68 48.22 44.18
CA LYS A 573 -6.28 46.91 44.74
C LYS A 573 -7.40 45.88 44.60
N ASN A 574 -7.08 44.71 44.06
CA ASN A 574 -8.03 43.61 43.89
C ASN A 574 -7.32 42.26 44.09
N SER A 575 -7.89 41.38 44.91
CA SER A 575 -7.36 40.03 45.14
C SER A 575 -7.51 39.09 43.93
N THR A 576 -8.34 39.48 42.95
CA THR A 576 -8.71 38.71 41.75
C THR A 576 -8.40 39.48 40.46
N ALA A 577 -7.41 40.38 40.49
CA ALA A 577 -6.90 41.02 39.28
C ALA A 577 -6.37 39.95 38.31
N ARG A 578 -6.82 39.98 37.05
CA ARG A 578 -6.65 38.89 36.09
C ARG A 578 -6.90 39.30 34.65
N ILE A 579 -6.59 38.38 33.74
CA ILE A 579 -7.07 38.35 32.37
C ILE A 579 -7.87 37.08 32.13
N GLU A 580 -8.92 37.15 31.33
CA GLU A 580 -9.88 36.06 31.07
C GLU A 580 -10.05 35.83 29.57
N GLN A 581 -10.21 34.55 29.19
CA GLN A 581 -10.57 34.16 27.84
C GLN A 581 -12.00 33.58 27.83
N LEU A 582 -12.96 34.37 27.35
CA LEU A 582 -14.39 34.03 27.39
C LEU A 582 -14.84 33.12 26.24
N SER A 583 -13.98 32.95 25.22
CA SER A 583 -14.31 32.29 23.95
C SER A 583 -14.09 30.77 23.98
N PHE A 584 -13.75 30.21 25.14
CA PHE A 584 -13.46 28.79 25.34
C PHE A 584 -14.16 28.24 26.58
N VAL A 585 -15.04 27.24 26.37
CA VAL A 585 -15.72 26.51 27.45
C VAL A 585 -15.02 25.16 27.69
N PRO A 586 -14.49 24.90 28.90
CA PRO A 586 -13.85 23.61 29.21
C PRO A 586 -14.86 22.47 29.36
N THR A 587 -14.43 21.25 29.06
CA THR A 587 -15.21 20.03 29.34
C THR A 587 -14.90 19.50 30.74
N VAL A 588 -15.93 19.33 31.56
CA VAL A 588 -15.81 18.81 32.94
C VAL A 588 -15.17 17.41 32.92
N GLY A 589 -14.23 17.16 33.84
CA GLY A 589 -13.55 15.88 34.02
C GLY A 589 -12.34 15.63 33.12
N ARG A 590 -12.12 16.42 32.06
CA ARG A 590 -10.94 16.31 31.19
C ARG A 590 -9.72 16.98 31.79
N LYS A 591 -8.51 16.58 31.37
CA LYS A 591 -7.27 17.22 31.77
C LYS A 591 -6.84 18.27 30.75
N TYR A 592 -6.56 19.47 31.23
CA TYR A 592 -6.08 20.58 30.42
C TYR A 592 -4.69 21.01 30.87
N TYR A 593 -3.76 21.10 29.93
CA TYR A 593 -2.50 21.79 30.13
C TYR A 593 -2.71 23.28 29.93
N VAL A 594 -2.23 24.08 30.87
CA VAL A 594 -2.37 25.53 30.88
C VAL A 594 -1.00 26.15 31.11
N ARG A 595 -0.68 27.20 30.36
CA ARG A 595 0.55 27.98 30.58
C ARG A 595 0.39 29.46 30.25
N GLY A 596 1.34 30.24 30.76
CA GLY A 596 1.53 31.65 30.39
C GLY A 596 2.77 32.22 31.05
N ASP A 597 3.35 33.24 30.41
CA ASP A 597 4.50 33.95 30.95
C ASP A 597 4.02 35.21 31.68
N LEU A 598 4.55 35.47 32.88
CA LEU A 598 4.17 36.61 33.72
C LEU A 598 5.42 37.37 34.18
N PHE A 599 5.41 38.69 34.04
CA PHE A 599 6.40 39.60 34.63
C PHE A 599 5.73 40.42 35.73
N PRO A 600 5.76 39.97 37.00
CA PRO A 600 5.13 40.68 38.09
C PRO A 600 6.09 41.68 38.74
N LYS A 601 5.60 42.84 39.18
CA LYS A 601 6.40 43.79 39.97
C LYS A 601 6.68 43.28 41.39
N TYR A 602 5.74 42.53 41.96
CA TYR A 602 5.83 41.93 43.29
C TYR A 602 5.47 40.45 43.26
N ALA A 603 6.10 39.65 44.13
CA ALA A 603 5.76 38.24 44.28
C ALA A 603 4.52 38.09 45.17
N THR A 604 3.34 38.05 44.55
CA THR A 604 2.05 37.88 45.23
C THR A 604 1.34 36.62 44.73
N ALA A 605 0.20 36.29 45.36
CA ALA A 605 -0.61 35.14 44.98
C ALA A 605 -0.96 35.18 43.48
N THR A 606 -0.54 34.14 42.77
CA THR A 606 -0.72 33.97 41.32
C THR A 606 -1.33 32.61 41.07
N SER A 607 -2.29 32.49 40.16
CA SER A 607 -2.92 31.21 39.86
C SER A 607 -3.49 31.13 38.45
N PHE A 608 -3.56 29.91 37.93
CA PHE A 608 -4.45 29.57 36.82
C PHE A 608 -5.77 29.06 37.37
N GLN A 609 -6.87 29.43 36.73
CA GLN A 609 -8.19 28.85 36.99
C GLN A 609 -8.85 28.45 35.67
N LEU A 610 -9.46 27.27 35.66
CA LEU A 610 -10.23 26.75 34.53
C LEU A 610 -11.32 25.80 35.02
N GLY A 611 -12.57 26.09 34.70
CA GLY A 611 -13.72 25.26 35.05
C GLY A 611 -13.81 24.94 36.55
N GLY A 612 -13.64 25.97 37.39
CA GLY A 612 -13.69 25.83 38.85
C GLY A 612 -12.43 25.23 39.49
N ALA A 613 -11.52 24.62 38.70
CA ALA A 613 -10.25 24.10 39.20
C ALA A 613 -9.19 25.21 39.28
N VAL A 614 -8.39 25.23 40.35
CA VAL A 614 -7.40 26.27 40.63
C VAL A 614 -6.01 25.66 40.83
N ALA A 615 -4.99 26.21 40.18
CA ALA A 615 -3.58 25.88 40.38
C ALA A 615 -2.84 27.12 40.90
N GLY A 616 -2.37 27.06 42.14
CA GLY A 616 -1.50 28.09 42.72
C GLY A 616 -0.09 28.03 42.13
N LEU A 617 0.48 29.20 41.81
CA LEU A 617 1.75 29.34 41.12
C LEU A 617 2.71 30.20 41.94
N THR A 618 3.97 29.81 41.97
CA THR A 618 5.04 30.58 42.60
C THR A 618 5.69 31.49 41.56
N VAL A 619 5.90 32.75 41.92
CA VAL A 619 6.50 33.75 41.04
C VAL A 619 7.59 34.53 41.76
N THR A 620 8.57 34.99 41.00
CA THR A 620 9.60 35.91 41.47
C THR A 620 9.34 37.29 40.87
N ALA A 621 9.46 38.32 41.70
CA ALA A 621 9.29 39.71 41.31
C ALA A 621 10.36 40.17 40.29
N ASN A 622 9.98 41.09 39.41
CA ASN A 622 10.84 41.81 38.47
C ASN A 622 11.60 40.91 37.48
N GLN A 623 11.02 39.78 37.11
CA GLN A 623 11.52 38.92 36.02
C GLN A 623 10.38 38.18 35.34
N TRP A 624 10.63 37.68 34.12
CA TRP A 624 9.70 36.79 33.43
C TRP A 624 9.67 35.42 34.13
N ASN A 625 8.47 34.99 34.51
CA ASN A 625 8.19 33.68 35.07
C ASN A 625 7.44 32.87 34.01
N LYS A 626 7.97 31.71 33.63
CA LYS A 626 7.28 30.74 32.77
C LYS A 626 6.46 29.82 33.64
N LEU A 627 5.14 29.93 33.59
CA LEU A 627 4.25 29.21 34.48
C LEU A 627 3.41 28.20 33.69
N SER A 628 3.26 26.99 34.22
CA SER A 628 2.39 25.96 33.65
C SER A 628 1.75 25.08 34.73
N ALA A 629 0.60 24.50 34.43
CA ALA A 629 -0.14 23.58 35.29
C ALA A 629 -1.01 22.61 34.47
N ILE A 630 -1.42 21.50 35.08
CA ILE A 630 -2.53 20.67 34.57
C ILE A 630 -3.73 20.86 35.48
N LEU A 631 -4.87 21.24 34.90
CA LEU A 631 -6.14 21.44 35.59
C LEU A 631 -7.17 20.40 35.13
N THR A 632 -8.04 19.97 36.04
CA THR A 632 -9.19 19.10 35.74
C THR A 632 -10.46 19.86 36.10
N PRO A 633 -11.15 20.46 35.12
CA PRO A 633 -12.40 21.21 35.32
C PRO A 633 -13.45 20.39 36.07
N ILE A 634 -14.10 21.04 37.04
CA ILE A 634 -15.25 20.54 37.81
C ILE A 634 -16.56 21.22 37.41
N ASP A 635 -16.46 22.37 36.73
CA ASP A 635 -17.56 23.11 36.13
C ASP A 635 -17.11 23.77 34.80
N THR A 636 -17.92 24.69 34.26
CA THR A 636 -17.70 25.33 32.96
C THR A 636 -17.18 26.78 33.05
N THR A 637 -16.66 27.20 34.21
CA THR A 637 -16.07 28.54 34.38
C THR A 637 -14.91 28.76 33.40
N ASP A 638 -14.85 29.96 32.81
CA ASP A 638 -13.84 30.32 31.81
C ASP A 638 -12.40 30.26 32.33
N PHE A 639 -11.45 30.30 31.40
CA PHE A 639 -10.03 30.38 31.74
C PHE A 639 -9.65 31.75 32.32
N GLN A 640 -8.96 31.76 33.46
CA GLN A 640 -8.46 32.96 34.11
C GLN A 640 -6.97 32.82 34.48
N PHE A 641 -6.19 33.87 34.20
CA PHE A 641 -4.81 34.01 34.68
C PHE A 641 -4.72 35.13 35.71
N ILE A 642 -4.75 34.74 36.99
CA ILE A 642 -4.90 35.64 38.13
C ILE A 642 -3.54 36.03 38.72
N HIS A 643 -3.34 37.31 38.99
CA HIS A 643 -2.23 37.84 39.78
C HIS A 643 -2.75 38.89 40.77
N SER A 644 -2.77 38.55 42.06
CA SER A 644 -3.38 39.38 43.11
C SER A 644 -2.63 40.70 43.32
N THR A 645 -3.37 41.80 43.29
CA THR A 645 -2.89 43.16 43.56
C THR A 645 -3.31 43.67 44.94
N ALA A 646 -3.92 42.81 45.77
CA ALA A 646 -4.41 43.19 47.10
C ALA A 646 -3.26 43.59 48.05
N VAL A 647 -2.08 43.01 47.85
CA VAL A 647 -0.87 43.21 48.68
C VAL A 647 0.23 43.83 47.81
N SER A 648 1.00 44.76 48.39
CA SER A 648 2.16 45.45 47.79
C SER A 648 1.88 46.43 46.64
N TYR A 649 0.92 46.15 45.75
CA TYR A 649 0.59 47.01 44.62
C TYR A 649 -0.15 48.29 45.04
N VAL A 650 0.08 49.38 44.30
CA VAL A 650 -0.69 50.64 44.38
C VAL A 650 -1.25 51.03 43.01
N ALA A 651 -2.20 51.97 42.98
CA ALA A 651 -2.74 52.48 41.72
C ALA A 651 -1.60 53.09 40.86
N GLY A 652 -1.56 52.74 39.57
CA GLY A 652 -0.50 53.11 38.63
C GLY A 652 0.61 52.06 38.48
N ASP A 653 0.75 51.12 39.41
CA ASP A 653 1.67 49.99 39.21
C ASP A 653 1.21 49.09 38.06
N SER A 654 2.15 48.35 37.48
CA SER A 654 1.86 47.43 36.38
C SER A 654 2.63 46.12 36.45
N PHE A 655 2.13 45.12 35.73
CA PHE A 655 2.73 43.82 35.48
C PHE A 655 2.30 43.31 34.09
N GLN A 656 2.98 42.28 33.57
CA GLN A 656 2.88 41.94 32.13
C GLN A 656 2.63 40.46 31.87
N TYR A 657 1.94 40.16 30.76
CA TYR A 657 1.62 38.81 30.29
C TYR A 657 2.07 38.58 28.84
N GLN A 658 2.47 37.34 28.50
CA GLN A 658 2.68 36.87 27.13
C GLN A 658 2.61 35.33 27.00
N ASN A 659 2.57 34.81 25.77
CA ASN A 659 2.67 33.39 25.42
C ASN A 659 1.70 32.46 26.18
N ILE A 660 0.43 32.84 26.23
CA ILE A 660 -0.62 32.11 26.95
C ILE A 660 -1.20 31.00 26.07
N MET A 661 -1.37 29.80 26.64
CA MET A 661 -1.89 28.64 25.91
C MET A 661 -2.65 27.70 26.83
N VAL A 662 -3.74 27.13 26.31
CA VAL A 662 -4.51 26.06 26.95
C VAL A 662 -4.67 24.92 25.94
N VAL A 663 -4.34 23.69 26.32
CA VAL A 663 -4.46 22.49 25.47
C VAL A 663 -5.28 21.43 26.21
N ASP A 664 -6.30 20.88 25.53
CA ASP A 664 -7.07 19.74 26.02
C ASP A 664 -6.24 18.46 25.85
N LEU A 665 -5.58 17.99 26.93
CA LEU A 665 -4.72 16.83 26.88
C LEU A 665 -5.53 15.54 26.67
N THR A 666 -6.70 15.44 27.31
CA THR A 666 -7.57 14.28 27.14
C THR A 666 -8.06 14.14 25.70
N ALA A 667 -8.42 15.24 25.04
CA ALA A 667 -8.75 15.21 23.62
C ALA A 667 -7.55 14.92 22.71
N THR A 668 -6.34 15.32 23.12
CA THR A 668 -5.12 15.16 22.31
C THR A 668 -4.51 13.75 22.42
N PHE A 669 -4.57 13.12 23.60
CA PHE A 669 -3.89 11.86 23.90
C PHE A 669 -4.83 10.69 24.21
N GLY A 670 -6.12 10.97 24.41
CA GLY A 670 -7.09 10.01 24.90
C GLY A 670 -7.10 9.92 26.43
N GLU A 671 -8.25 9.53 26.98
CA GLU A 671 -8.46 9.39 28.41
C GLU A 671 -7.51 8.34 29.01
N GLY A 672 -6.83 8.68 30.11
CA GLY A 672 -5.88 7.79 30.78
C GLY A 672 -4.47 7.77 30.17
N ASN A 673 -4.28 8.37 29.01
CA ASN A 673 -3.00 8.46 28.30
C ASN A 673 -2.38 9.87 28.34
N GLU A 674 -2.93 10.78 29.15
CA GLU A 674 -2.47 12.16 29.17
C GLU A 674 -1.06 12.27 29.78
N PRO A 675 -0.12 13.01 29.15
CA PRO A 675 1.22 13.19 29.67
C PRO A 675 1.22 14.03 30.95
N ASN A 676 2.23 13.85 31.79
CA ASN A 676 2.50 14.77 32.88
C ASN A 676 3.12 16.10 32.35
N ILE A 677 3.21 17.11 33.22
CA ILE A 677 3.70 18.45 32.85
C ILE A 677 5.08 18.39 32.18
N SER A 678 6.04 17.66 32.76
CA SER A 678 7.40 17.57 32.23
C SER A 678 7.42 16.90 30.85
N GLN A 679 6.64 15.84 30.67
CA GLN A 679 6.53 15.14 29.39
C GLN A 679 5.90 16.02 28.31
N PHE A 680 4.87 16.79 28.67
CA PHE A 680 4.23 17.68 27.71
C PHE A 680 5.11 18.88 27.35
N GLU A 681 5.79 19.49 28.32
CA GLU A 681 6.74 20.58 28.09
C GLU A 681 7.94 20.17 27.23
N GLU A 682 8.37 18.90 27.32
CA GLU A 682 9.38 18.35 26.40
C GLU A 682 8.88 18.39 24.94
N LEU A 683 7.61 18.03 24.69
CA LEU A 683 6.98 18.14 23.36
C LEU A 683 6.86 19.60 22.90
N LEU A 684 6.69 20.53 23.84
CA LEU A 684 6.59 21.96 23.55
C LEU A 684 7.93 22.63 23.27
N SER A 685 9.03 22.10 23.80
CA SER A 685 10.38 22.69 23.72
C SER A 685 10.88 23.04 22.31
N ARG A 686 10.30 22.40 21.29
CA ARG A 686 10.60 22.62 19.88
C ARG A 686 9.91 23.85 19.28
N PHE A 687 8.83 24.32 19.89
CA PHE A 687 8.18 25.55 19.47
C PHE A 687 8.91 26.73 20.07
N THR A 688 9.05 27.82 19.31
CA THR A 688 9.61 29.07 19.84
C THR A 688 8.84 29.49 21.09
N ASN A 689 9.56 29.79 22.17
CA ASN A 689 8.99 30.11 23.49
C ASN A 689 8.12 29.01 24.11
N ASN A 690 8.20 27.75 23.67
CA ASN A 690 7.34 26.62 24.06
C ASN A 690 5.84 26.84 23.75
N TRP A 691 5.55 27.72 22.77
CA TRP A 691 4.20 28.22 22.49
C TRP A 691 3.82 28.04 21.02
N PHE A 692 2.54 27.81 20.76
CA PHE A 692 2.00 27.80 19.40
C PHE A 692 0.59 28.40 19.35
N ASN A 693 0.20 28.88 18.17
CA ASN A 693 -1.15 29.33 17.89
C ASN A 693 -1.93 28.28 17.11
N GLY A 694 -3.25 28.22 17.30
CA GLY A 694 -4.14 27.32 16.57
C GLY A 694 -3.82 25.83 16.81
N THR A 695 -3.92 25.04 15.75
CA THR A 695 -3.70 23.58 15.80
C THR A 695 -2.36 23.22 15.17
N VAL A 696 -1.56 22.42 15.88
CA VAL A 696 -0.23 21.96 15.44
C VAL A 696 -0.06 20.47 15.68
N SER A 697 0.69 19.78 14.82
CA SER A 697 1.14 18.41 15.10
C SER A 697 2.22 18.45 16.15
N LEU A 698 2.12 17.69 17.25
CA LEU A 698 3.11 17.60 18.34
C LEU A 698 4.36 16.78 18.02
N LEU A 699 4.39 16.06 16.89
CA LEU A 699 5.54 15.25 16.44
C LEU A 699 6.26 15.91 15.26
N THR A 700 7.58 15.79 15.16
CA THR A 700 8.32 16.20 13.94
C THR A 700 8.07 15.22 12.80
N PRO A 701 8.25 15.60 11.52
CA PRO A 701 8.24 14.63 10.41
C PRO A 701 9.20 13.45 10.64
N LYS A 702 10.32 13.67 11.34
CA LYS A 702 11.29 12.63 11.73
C LYS A 702 10.77 11.72 12.85
N GLN A 703 10.07 12.24 13.85
CA GLN A 703 9.45 11.44 14.92
C GLN A 703 8.20 10.71 14.42
N LEU A 704 7.43 11.34 13.54
CA LEU A 704 6.34 10.74 12.80
C LEU A 704 6.88 9.63 11.89
N TYR A 705 7.99 9.85 11.19
CA TYR A 705 8.71 8.82 10.43
C TYR A 705 9.25 7.70 11.32
N ALA A 706 9.81 8.00 12.50
CA ALA A 706 10.30 6.99 13.43
C ALA A 706 9.16 6.16 14.05
N LEU A 707 8.02 6.77 14.32
CA LEU A 707 6.81 6.10 14.83
C LEU A 707 6.13 5.27 13.73
N ILE A 708 6.09 5.78 12.50
CA ILE A 708 5.63 5.07 11.31
C ILE A 708 6.59 3.91 10.99
N MET A 709 7.90 4.09 11.00
CA MET A 709 8.87 3.00 10.78
C MET A 709 8.87 1.96 11.90
N LYS A 710 8.56 2.34 13.14
CA LYS A 710 8.34 1.40 14.25
C LYS A 710 7.01 0.63 14.13
N THR A 711 5.99 1.19 13.49
CA THR A 711 4.66 0.55 13.33
C THR A 711 4.48 -0.15 11.97
N SER A 712 5.14 0.33 10.91
CA SER A 712 5.38 -0.37 9.65
C SER A 712 6.57 -1.28 9.84
N ASN A 713 6.36 -2.36 10.59
CA ASN A 713 7.35 -3.41 10.75
C ASN A 713 7.75 -3.90 9.33
N PRO A 714 9.00 -3.69 8.85
CA PRO A 714 9.41 -4.06 7.49
C PRO A 714 9.37 -5.58 7.23
N ASN A 715 8.95 -6.37 8.22
CA ASN A 715 9.04 -7.83 8.21
C ASN A 715 7.69 -8.54 8.22
N VAL A 716 6.60 -7.91 7.76
CA VAL A 716 5.28 -8.58 7.71
C VAL A 716 5.31 -9.91 6.93
N ARG A 717 6.24 -10.09 5.98
CA ARG A 717 6.45 -11.37 5.28
C ARG A 717 6.98 -12.51 6.15
N PHE A 718 7.54 -12.19 7.32
CA PHE A 718 8.13 -13.13 8.29
C PHE A 718 7.33 -13.18 9.60
N LYS A 719 6.48 -12.20 9.87
CA LYS A 719 5.66 -12.16 11.08
C LYS A 719 4.74 -13.39 11.15
N GLY A 720 4.81 -14.14 12.24
CA GLY A 720 4.01 -15.35 12.46
C GLY A 720 4.54 -16.62 11.77
N LYS A 721 5.61 -16.51 10.97
CA LYS A 721 6.30 -17.67 10.39
C LYS A 721 7.26 -18.30 11.38
N THR A 722 7.53 -19.59 11.23
CA THR A 722 8.39 -20.35 12.13
C THR A 722 9.76 -20.61 11.52
N LEU A 723 10.82 -20.27 12.26
CA LEU A 723 12.22 -20.57 11.93
C LEU A 723 12.81 -21.51 12.97
N VAL A 724 13.39 -22.64 12.54
CA VAL A 724 14.14 -23.55 13.44
C VAL A 724 15.64 -23.40 13.18
N CYS A 725 16.40 -22.99 14.20
CA CYS A 725 17.84 -22.78 14.10
C CYS A 725 18.62 -23.96 14.67
N PHE A 726 19.20 -24.80 13.82
CA PHE A 726 20.07 -25.90 14.21
C PHE A 726 21.54 -25.46 14.28
N GLY A 727 22.27 -25.94 15.27
CA GLY A 727 23.71 -25.72 15.34
C GLY A 727 24.37 -26.28 16.58
N ASP A 728 25.62 -25.89 16.78
CA ASP A 728 26.45 -26.33 17.90
C ASP A 728 26.37 -25.39 19.12
N SER A 729 27.47 -25.23 19.88
CA SER A 729 27.54 -24.36 21.06
C SER A 729 27.37 -22.88 20.75
N ILE A 730 27.64 -22.45 19.51
CA ILE A 730 27.43 -21.06 19.09
C ILE A 730 25.92 -20.77 18.95
N THR A 731 25.14 -21.76 18.48
CA THR A 731 23.67 -21.65 18.39
C THR A 731 23.00 -21.89 19.74
N ALA A 732 23.54 -22.79 20.56
CA ALA A 732 23.07 -23.00 21.92
C ALA A 732 23.37 -21.81 22.85
N GLY A 733 24.36 -20.99 22.48
CA GLY A 733 25.01 -19.98 23.32
C GLY A 733 24.06 -18.89 23.84
N TYR A 734 24.39 -18.40 25.04
CA TYR A 734 23.67 -17.47 25.94
C TYR A 734 22.16 -17.74 26.14
N PRO A 735 21.63 -17.53 27.35
CA PRO A 735 20.18 -17.41 27.49
C PRO A 735 19.69 -16.15 26.78
N ALA A 736 18.45 -16.20 26.29
CA ALA A 736 17.71 -15.01 25.89
C ALA A 736 17.86 -13.91 26.96
N PRO A 737 18.05 -12.64 26.60
CA PRO A 737 17.86 -12.07 25.26
C PRO A 737 19.14 -11.97 24.39
N ARG A 738 20.24 -12.64 24.76
CA ARG A 738 21.58 -12.35 24.19
C ARG A 738 22.01 -13.29 23.07
N ASP A 739 21.23 -14.33 22.80
CA ASP A 739 21.51 -15.28 21.73
C ASP A 739 21.02 -14.74 20.38
N TYR A 740 21.71 -15.12 19.29
CA TYR A 740 21.38 -14.58 17.97
C TYR A 740 19.97 -15.01 17.49
N THR A 741 19.43 -16.12 18.02
CA THR A 741 18.09 -16.60 17.64
C THR A 741 16.99 -15.71 18.23
N TYR A 742 17.18 -15.22 19.46
CA TYR A 742 16.33 -14.22 20.10
C TYR A 742 16.39 -12.89 19.36
N ILE A 743 17.58 -12.45 18.95
CA ILE A 743 17.79 -11.20 18.20
C ILE A 743 17.05 -11.26 16.85
N ILE A 744 17.13 -12.39 16.13
CA ILE A 744 16.34 -12.60 14.90
C ILE A 744 14.83 -12.50 15.19
N ALA A 745 14.37 -13.16 16.26
CA ALA A 745 12.95 -13.22 16.61
C ALA A 745 12.37 -11.85 16.99
N ASN A 746 13.00 -11.15 17.93
CA ASN A 746 12.40 -10.01 18.62
C ASN A 746 12.88 -8.66 18.10
N ASP A 747 14.15 -8.57 17.67
CA ASP A 747 14.76 -7.28 17.34
C ASP A 747 14.77 -7.01 15.83
N ILE A 748 14.66 -8.06 14.99
CA ILE A 748 14.85 -7.91 13.55
C ILE A 748 13.67 -8.36 12.68
N LEU A 749 13.04 -9.54 12.90
CA LEU A 749 12.09 -10.12 11.92
C LEU A 749 10.67 -10.41 12.44
N GLY A 750 10.44 -10.55 13.76
CA GLY A 750 9.13 -10.94 14.29
C GLY A 750 8.74 -12.40 13.99
N LEU A 751 9.72 -13.26 13.72
CA LEU A 751 9.54 -14.72 13.52
C LEU A 751 9.26 -15.43 14.86
N ASN A 752 8.55 -16.54 14.80
CA ASN A 752 8.61 -17.56 15.86
C ASN A 752 9.90 -18.37 15.68
N VAL A 753 10.94 -18.06 16.45
CA VAL A 753 12.25 -18.72 16.32
C VAL A 753 12.42 -19.81 17.37
N ILE A 754 12.70 -21.03 16.94
CA ILE A 754 12.97 -22.19 17.78
C ILE A 754 14.47 -22.51 17.73
N ASN A 755 15.16 -22.27 18.83
CA ASN A 755 16.59 -22.56 18.95
C ASN A 755 16.80 -24.06 19.22
N MET A 756 17.50 -24.74 18.31
CA MET A 756 17.88 -26.16 18.37
C MET A 756 19.42 -26.32 18.36
N GLY A 757 20.12 -25.50 19.14
CA GLY A 757 21.56 -25.64 19.37
C GLY A 757 21.89 -26.76 20.35
N PHE A 758 22.84 -27.62 19.99
CA PHE A 758 23.39 -28.69 20.83
C PHE A 758 24.91 -28.53 20.96
N GLY A 759 25.36 -28.03 22.11
CA GLY A 759 26.77 -27.70 22.34
C GLY A 759 27.73 -28.87 22.17
N GLY A 760 28.84 -28.64 21.45
CA GLY A 760 29.85 -29.67 21.17
C GLY A 760 29.50 -30.62 20.01
N CYS A 761 28.27 -30.61 19.51
CA CYS A 761 27.85 -31.47 18.41
C CYS A 761 28.43 -31.04 17.05
N GLN A 762 28.37 -31.97 16.09
CA GLN A 762 29.00 -31.88 14.78
C GLN A 762 27.95 -31.97 13.67
N MET A 763 28.35 -31.67 12.43
CA MET A 763 27.53 -31.92 11.24
C MET A 763 27.40 -33.43 11.01
N GLY A 764 28.54 -34.14 11.03
CA GLY A 764 28.62 -35.60 10.84
C GLY A 764 28.80 -36.41 12.11
N VAL A 765 29.20 -37.68 11.95
CA VAL A 765 29.40 -38.65 13.04
C VAL A 765 30.35 -38.12 14.11
N HIS A 766 29.93 -38.15 15.37
CA HIS A 766 30.74 -37.69 16.50
C HIS A 766 31.52 -38.84 17.14
N ASP A 767 32.82 -38.65 17.38
CA ASP A 767 33.69 -39.69 17.98
C ASP A 767 33.26 -40.05 19.40
N ASP A 768 32.75 -39.06 20.15
CA ASP A 768 32.07 -39.30 21.42
C ASP A 768 30.61 -39.73 21.17
N VAL A 769 30.35 -41.02 21.39
CA VAL A 769 29.03 -41.66 21.24
C VAL A 769 27.91 -40.99 22.03
N ARG A 770 28.24 -40.20 23.06
CA ARG A 770 27.27 -39.47 23.87
C ARG A 770 26.68 -38.28 23.11
N TYR A 771 27.48 -37.61 22.28
CA TYR A 771 27.09 -36.41 21.52
C TYR A 771 26.57 -36.74 20.12
N ASP A 772 26.98 -37.90 19.56
CA ASP A 772 26.63 -38.32 18.19
C ASP A 772 25.13 -38.27 17.87
N PRO A 773 24.20 -38.70 18.74
CA PRO A 773 22.76 -38.62 18.45
C PRO A 773 22.21 -37.21 18.26
N TYR A 774 22.94 -36.20 18.74
CA TYR A 774 22.56 -34.79 18.66
C TYR A 774 23.33 -34.03 17.57
N SER A 775 24.19 -34.73 16.81
CA SER A 775 24.79 -34.21 15.57
C SER A 775 23.73 -34.08 14.47
N MET A 776 23.95 -33.14 13.54
CA MET A 776 22.94 -32.76 12.54
C MET A 776 22.40 -33.94 11.73
N TYR A 777 23.27 -34.85 11.28
CA TYR A 777 22.85 -36.00 10.46
C TYR A 777 21.86 -36.93 11.18
N GLN A 778 22.03 -37.14 12.50
CA GLN A 778 21.10 -37.94 13.31
C GLN A 778 19.83 -37.17 13.61
N LEU A 779 19.92 -35.87 13.90
CA LEU A 779 18.74 -35.03 14.10
C LEU A 779 17.87 -35.01 12.83
N ALA A 780 18.48 -34.83 11.65
CA ALA A 780 17.79 -34.87 10.37
C ALA A 780 17.11 -36.23 10.12
N ASN A 781 17.80 -37.34 10.42
CA ASN A 781 17.23 -38.68 10.31
C ASN A 781 16.06 -38.90 11.27
N SER A 782 16.19 -38.46 12.52
CA SER A 782 15.15 -38.56 13.54
C SER A 782 13.93 -37.71 13.21
N ILE A 783 14.11 -36.51 12.66
CA ILE A 783 13.01 -35.66 12.16
C ILE A 783 12.29 -36.36 11.00
N ALA A 784 13.03 -36.80 9.98
CA ALA A 784 12.46 -37.42 8.79
C ALA A 784 11.71 -38.73 9.08
N THR A 785 12.14 -39.48 10.10
CA THR A 785 11.52 -40.74 10.51
C THR A 785 10.57 -40.62 11.70
N ASN A 786 10.47 -39.41 12.29
CA ASN A 786 9.80 -39.16 13.56
C ASN A 786 10.19 -40.13 14.68
N ASN A 787 11.49 -40.47 14.78
CA ASN A 787 12.01 -41.42 15.77
C ASN A 787 13.21 -40.83 16.53
N PHE A 788 13.00 -40.53 17.81
CA PHE A 788 13.97 -39.89 18.70
C PHE A 788 14.54 -40.84 19.78
N THR A 789 14.32 -42.15 19.63
CA THR A 789 14.71 -43.16 20.64
C THR A 789 16.21 -43.11 20.95
N LEU A 790 17.03 -42.86 19.93
CA LEU A 790 18.48 -42.80 20.08
C LEU A 790 18.89 -41.61 20.96
N GLN A 791 18.31 -40.43 20.72
CA GLN A 791 18.56 -39.22 21.50
C GLN A 791 18.10 -39.43 22.95
N ASP A 792 16.90 -39.95 23.17
CA ASP A 792 16.38 -40.21 24.53
C ASP A 792 17.30 -41.13 25.33
N SER A 793 17.82 -42.19 24.69
CA SER A 793 18.71 -43.15 25.34
C SER A 793 20.02 -42.53 25.82
N GLN A 794 20.47 -41.41 25.22
CA GLN A 794 21.72 -40.74 25.57
C GLN A 794 21.55 -39.55 26.51
N LEU A 795 20.32 -39.15 26.89
CA LEU A 795 20.10 -38.02 27.80
C LEU A 795 20.73 -38.25 29.19
N SER A 796 20.83 -39.51 29.63
CA SER A 796 21.47 -39.89 30.90
C SER A 796 22.99 -40.08 30.81
N SER A 797 23.60 -39.93 29.63
CA SER A 797 25.01 -40.25 29.40
C SER A 797 25.98 -39.13 29.78
N GLY A 798 25.53 -38.10 30.51
CA GLY A 798 26.35 -36.97 30.94
C GLY A 798 26.49 -35.85 29.89
N VAL A 799 25.54 -35.76 28.96
CA VAL A 799 25.37 -34.58 28.10
C VAL A 799 24.79 -33.40 28.91
N PRO A 800 24.93 -32.14 28.45
CA PRO A 800 24.39 -31.00 29.17
C PRO A 800 22.87 -31.10 29.41
N ASN A 801 22.41 -30.78 30.63
CA ASN A 801 21.01 -30.95 31.04
C ASN A 801 19.97 -30.28 30.11
N TYR A 802 20.33 -29.19 29.45
CA TYR A 802 19.42 -28.49 28.53
C TYR A 802 19.10 -29.29 27.26
N PHE A 803 19.87 -30.33 26.94
CA PHE A 803 19.61 -31.22 25.81
C PHE A 803 18.24 -31.89 25.94
N ALA A 804 17.85 -32.29 27.16
CA ALA A 804 16.54 -32.89 27.42
C ALA A 804 15.40 -31.93 27.03
N THR A 805 15.52 -30.66 27.41
CA THR A 805 14.54 -29.62 27.05
C THR A 805 14.49 -29.37 25.55
N ARG A 806 15.64 -29.36 24.87
CA ARG A 806 15.71 -29.20 23.40
C ARG A 806 15.08 -30.38 22.66
N ILE A 807 15.35 -31.62 23.08
CA ILE A 807 14.72 -32.82 22.50
C ILE A 807 13.21 -32.85 22.75
N ALA A 808 12.76 -32.53 23.97
CA ALA A 808 11.34 -32.42 24.27
C ALA A 808 10.65 -31.38 23.35
N THR A 809 11.30 -30.23 23.13
CA THR A 809 10.80 -29.21 22.21
C THR A 809 10.79 -29.71 20.76
N LEU A 810 11.89 -30.31 20.29
CA LEU A 810 12.03 -30.83 18.93
C LEU A 810 10.93 -31.82 18.55
N LYS A 811 10.53 -32.69 19.48
CA LYS A 811 9.44 -33.66 19.33
C LYS A 811 8.06 -33.03 19.17
N THR A 812 7.88 -31.80 19.63
CA THR A 812 6.60 -31.07 19.58
C THR A 812 6.46 -30.18 18.36
N ILE A 813 7.51 -30.03 17.56
CA ILE A 813 7.49 -29.19 16.36
C ILE A 813 6.56 -29.82 15.32
N ASP A 814 5.54 -29.07 14.91
CA ASP A 814 4.73 -29.38 13.74
C ASP A 814 5.49 -28.98 12.48
N TRP A 815 6.21 -29.94 11.90
CA TRP A 815 7.06 -29.73 10.73
C TRP A 815 6.31 -29.30 9.47
N THR A 816 4.97 -29.38 9.44
CA THR A 816 4.17 -28.83 8.33
C THR A 816 3.98 -27.31 8.42
N LYS A 817 4.30 -26.71 9.57
CA LYS A 817 4.16 -25.28 9.87
C LYS A 817 5.50 -24.58 10.02
N VAL A 818 6.61 -25.28 9.78
CA VAL A 818 7.95 -24.69 9.79
C VAL A 818 8.20 -24.09 8.42
N ASP A 819 8.46 -22.80 8.36
CA ASP A 819 8.75 -22.12 7.10
C ASP A 819 10.23 -22.20 6.75
N TYR A 820 11.09 -21.99 7.74
CA TYR A 820 12.52 -21.81 7.55
C TYR A 820 13.33 -22.69 8.50
N ILE A 821 14.51 -23.13 8.05
CA ILE A 821 15.52 -23.69 8.93
C ILE A 821 16.89 -23.05 8.65
N THR A 822 17.70 -22.87 9.70
CA THR A 822 19.13 -22.64 9.54
C THR A 822 19.93 -23.85 10.05
N ILE A 823 21.06 -24.13 9.39
CA ILE A 823 21.98 -25.21 9.80
C ILE A 823 23.38 -24.62 9.97
N ALA A 824 23.83 -24.51 11.22
CA ALA A 824 25.06 -23.85 11.64
C ALA A 824 25.99 -24.82 12.41
N TYR A 825 26.61 -25.75 11.67
CA TYR A 825 27.60 -26.70 12.20
C TYR A 825 28.92 -26.62 11.43
N GLY A 826 29.97 -27.19 12.00
CA GLY A 826 31.28 -27.37 11.35
C GLY A 826 32.47 -26.98 12.22
N THR A 827 32.25 -26.22 13.30
CA THR A 827 33.38 -25.78 14.17
C THR A 827 34.01 -26.99 14.87
N ASN A 828 33.16 -27.93 15.30
CA ASN A 828 33.54 -29.14 16.01
C ASN A 828 33.96 -30.26 15.06
N ASP A 829 33.65 -30.18 13.77
CA ASP A 829 34.08 -31.17 12.75
C ASP A 829 35.58 -31.04 12.39
N GLY A 830 36.26 -30.04 12.97
CA GLY A 830 37.67 -29.76 12.72
C GLY A 830 38.58 -30.98 12.86
N GLY A 831 39.12 -31.42 11.72
CA GLY A 831 40.02 -32.57 11.60
C GLY A 831 39.46 -33.70 10.73
N LYS A 832 38.15 -33.70 10.45
CA LYS A 832 37.51 -34.64 9.51
C LYS A 832 37.80 -34.29 8.06
N LEU A 833 37.68 -35.27 7.18
CA LEU A 833 37.70 -35.01 5.75
C LEU A 833 36.51 -34.12 5.36
N VAL A 834 36.75 -33.16 4.46
CA VAL A 834 35.70 -32.29 3.96
C VAL A 834 34.68 -33.08 3.14
N ASP A 835 35.11 -34.00 2.29
CA ASP A 835 34.23 -34.77 1.41
C ASP A 835 34.81 -36.15 1.10
N ASN A 836 33.97 -37.06 0.60
CA ASN A 836 34.34 -38.40 0.13
C ASN A 836 33.84 -38.60 -1.30
N ALA A 837 34.74 -38.52 -2.29
CA ALA A 837 34.38 -38.65 -3.71
C ALA A 837 33.79 -40.02 -4.10
N ASN A 838 34.06 -41.07 -3.32
CA ASN A 838 33.54 -42.42 -3.58
C ASN A 838 32.18 -42.67 -2.92
N ASN A 839 31.78 -41.82 -1.97
CA ASN A 839 30.49 -41.87 -1.29
C ASN A 839 30.09 -40.46 -0.84
N LEU A 840 29.34 -39.76 -1.69
CA LEU A 840 28.95 -38.36 -1.43
C LEU A 840 28.01 -38.18 -0.25
N LEU A 841 27.43 -39.26 0.29
CA LEU A 841 26.57 -39.25 1.49
C LEU A 841 27.28 -39.82 2.72
N ASP A 842 28.62 -39.93 2.69
CA ASP A 842 29.40 -40.43 3.82
C ASP A 842 29.33 -39.46 5.02
N VAL A 843 28.55 -39.85 6.02
CA VAL A 843 28.32 -39.09 7.26
C VAL A 843 29.57 -38.93 8.14
N ASN A 844 30.67 -39.63 7.83
CA ASN A 844 31.97 -39.41 8.48
C ASN A 844 32.72 -38.20 7.91
N THR A 845 32.25 -37.63 6.78
CA THR A 845 32.79 -36.40 6.18
C THR A 845 31.82 -35.24 6.37
N PHE A 846 32.36 -34.02 6.40
CA PHE A 846 31.54 -32.82 6.67
C PHE A 846 30.49 -32.56 5.58
N ASN A 847 30.90 -32.55 4.31
CA ASN A 847 29.99 -32.36 3.19
C ASN A 847 29.06 -33.56 3.02
N GLY A 848 29.54 -34.79 3.22
CA GLY A 848 28.69 -35.98 3.11
C GLY A 848 27.57 -35.99 4.13
N ALA A 849 27.87 -35.61 5.38
CA ALA A 849 26.85 -35.40 6.41
C ALA A 849 25.91 -34.23 6.11
N THR A 850 26.41 -33.14 5.50
CA THR A 850 25.57 -32.02 5.06
C THR A 850 24.57 -32.48 4.00
N ARG A 851 25.03 -33.17 2.95
CA ARG A 851 24.17 -33.73 1.90
C ARG A 851 23.16 -34.72 2.45
N TYR A 852 23.60 -35.62 3.33
CA TYR A 852 22.71 -36.59 3.98
C TYR A 852 21.61 -35.89 4.79
N SER A 853 21.95 -34.85 5.55
CA SER A 853 20.98 -34.10 6.35
C SER A 853 19.95 -33.38 5.48
N LEU A 854 20.40 -32.73 4.40
CA LEU A 854 19.52 -32.06 3.44
C LEU A 854 18.62 -33.06 2.70
N ASP A 855 19.17 -34.20 2.26
CA ASP A 855 18.43 -35.28 1.61
C ASP A 855 17.28 -35.78 2.49
N LYS A 856 17.55 -36.06 3.78
CA LYS A 856 16.52 -36.49 4.73
C LYS A 856 15.45 -35.44 4.97
N LEU A 857 15.85 -34.21 5.28
CA LEU A 857 14.91 -33.14 5.63
C LEU A 857 14.04 -32.73 4.45
N LEU A 858 14.63 -32.54 3.26
CA LEU A 858 13.90 -32.08 2.09
C LEU A 858 13.08 -33.19 1.42
N THR A 859 13.47 -34.46 1.59
CA THR A 859 12.62 -35.59 1.19
C THR A 859 11.37 -35.69 2.06
N ALA A 860 11.52 -35.54 3.39
CA ALA A 860 10.38 -35.62 4.32
C ALA A 860 9.51 -34.34 4.31
N HIS A 861 10.13 -33.18 4.15
CA HIS A 861 9.50 -31.86 4.24
C HIS A 861 9.97 -30.94 3.09
N PRO A 862 9.48 -31.17 1.85
CA PRO A 862 9.97 -30.46 0.66
C PRO A 862 9.66 -28.95 0.63
N HIS A 863 8.77 -28.47 1.50
CA HIS A 863 8.42 -27.05 1.61
C HIS A 863 9.44 -26.22 2.42
N LEU A 864 10.33 -26.87 3.18
CA LEU A 864 11.28 -26.19 4.06
C LEU A 864 12.24 -25.31 3.28
N LYS A 865 12.34 -24.04 3.69
CA LYS A 865 13.32 -23.11 3.17
C LYS A 865 14.58 -23.12 4.03
N VAL A 866 15.65 -23.68 3.49
CA VAL A 866 16.91 -23.86 4.21
C VAL A 866 17.83 -22.67 3.99
N ILE A 867 18.59 -22.31 5.01
CA ILE A 867 19.82 -21.49 4.91
C ILE A 867 20.96 -22.27 5.56
N LEU A 868 22.02 -22.50 4.79
CA LEU A 868 23.25 -23.05 5.34
C LEU A 868 24.10 -21.92 5.93
N MET A 869 24.65 -22.15 7.11
CA MET A 869 25.55 -21.21 7.78
C MET A 869 26.92 -21.88 7.91
N PRO A 870 27.92 -21.43 7.12
CA PRO A 870 29.30 -21.79 7.36
C PRO A 870 29.72 -21.46 8.79
N VAL A 871 30.78 -22.12 9.23
CA VAL A 871 31.51 -21.74 10.44
C VAL A 871 31.90 -20.27 10.40
N ILE A 872 31.97 -19.64 11.57
CA ILE A 872 32.46 -18.27 11.72
C ILE A 872 34.00 -18.25 11.82
N TYR A 873 34.57 -17.06 11.65
CA TYR A 873 35.95 -16.79 12.02
C TYR A 873 36.20 -17.12 13.50
N ARG A 874 37.37 -17.70 13.83
CA ARG A 874 37.78 -17.98 15.23
C ARG A 874 39.29 -17.82 15.43
N TRP A 875 39.71 -17.75 16.69
CA TRP A 875 41.12 -17.72 17.08
C TRP A 875 41.38 -18.55 18.34
N TYR A 876 42.64 -18.85 18.63
CA TYR A 876 43.01 -19.73 19.74
C TYR A 876 43.94 -19.04 20.73
N ALA A 877 43.96 -19.54 21.98
CA ALA A 877 44.74 -18.97 23.08
C ALA A 877 46.26 -18.89 22.79
N ASP A 878 46.78 -19.71 21.88
CA ASP A 878 48.16 -19.65 21.39
C ASP A 878 48.44 -18.49 20.40
N GLY A 879 47.42 -17.66 20.13
CA GLY A 879 47.48 -16.54 19.20
C GLY A 879 47.25 -16.92 17.74
N THR A 880 47.10 -18.21 17.42
CA THR A 880 46.86 -18.67 16.05
C THR A 880 45.44 -18.35 15.58
N ASP A 881 45.32 -18.17 14.27
CA ASP A 881 44.10 -17.75 13.59
C ASP A 881 43.51 -18.91 12.78
N SER A 882 42.18 -19.00 12.67
CA SER A 882 41.51 -20.05 11.91
C SER A 882 41.88 -20.10 10.43
N ASP A 883 42.31 -18.98 9.83
CA ASP A 883 42.71 -18.91 8.43
C ASP A 883 43.98 -19.72 8.12
N ASN A 884 44.85 -19.92 9.11
CA ASN A 884 46.16 -20.54 8.91
C ASN A 884 46.38 -21.80 9.76
N ASN A 885 45.38 -22.22 10.54
CA ASN A 885 45.51 -23.32 11.48
C ASN A 885 45.01 -24.64 10.86
N LYS A 886 45.97 -25.50 10.48
CA LYS A 886 45.72 -26.87 10.02
C LYS A 886 45.44 -27.76 11.22
N ARG A 887 44.24 -28.34 11.32
CA ARG A 887 43.85 -29.21 12.44
C ARG A 887 43.65 -30.66 12.01
N GLY A 888 43.85 -31.56 12.98
CA GLY A 888 43.68 -33.01 12.84
C GLY A 888 44.76 -33.70 11.99
N VAL A 889 44.65 -35.03 11.88
CA VAL A 889 45.57 -35.86 11.08
C VAL A 889 45.54 -35.47 9.60
N ASN A 890 44.40 -34.96 9.14
CA ASN A 890 44.16 -34.60 7.73
C ASN A 890 44.67 -33.19 7.34
N GLN A 891 45.17 -32.38 8.29
CA GLN A 891 45.79 -31.08 8.03
C GLN A 891 44.89 -30.07 7.28
N ILE A 892 43.58 -30.10 7.54
CA ILE A 892 42.55 -29.28 6.89
C ILE A 892 42.38 -27.95 7.64
N VAL A 893 42.18 -26.85 6.91
CA VAL A 893 41.92 -25.51 7.48
C VAL A 893 40.43 -25.19 7.52
N LEU A 894 40.04 -24.24 8.38
CA LEU A 894 38.62 -23.94 8.60
C LEU A 894 37.91 -23.44 7.32
N THR A 895 38.65 -22.72 6.47
CA THR A 895 38.17 -22.22 5.16
C THR A 895 37.84 -23.33 4.17
N ASP A 896 38.41 -24.53 4.31
CA ASP A 896 38.04 -25.68 3.48
C ASP A 896 36.61 -26.16 3.78
N TYR A 897 36.19 -26.12 5.06
CA TYR A 897 34.81 -26.40 5.45
C TYR A 897 33.85 -25.30 4.96
N VAL A 898 34.27 -24.03 5.02
CA VAL A 898 33.50 -22.89 4.49
C VAL A 898 33.26 -23.05 2.99
N LYS A 899 34.31 -23.40 2.23
CA LYS A 899 34.18 -23.70 0.80
C LYS A 899 33.30 -24.93 0.58
N GLY A 900 33.50 -25.99 1.35
CA GLY A 900 32.76 -27.24 1.24
C GLY A 900 31.24 -27.06 1.38
N ILE A 901 30.78 -26.45 2.47
CA ILE A 901 29.35 -26.16 2.68
C ILE A 901 28.81 -25.17 1.64
N GLY A 902 29.64 -24.22 1.18
CA GLY A 902 29.32 -23.32 0.08
C GLY A 902 29.06 -24.06 -1.24
N ASP A 903 29.84 -25.09 -1.54
CA ASP A 903 29.69 -25.92 -2.73
C ASP A 903 28.46 -26.84 -2.61
N VAL A 904 28.19 -27.42 -1.43
CA VAL A 904 26.93 -28.17 -1.18
C VAL A 904 25.70 -27.27 -1.32
N GLY A 905 25.75 -26.02 -0.84
CA GLY A 905 24.68 -25.04 -1.05
C GLY A 905 24.39 -24.80 -2.53
N LYS A 906 25.42 -24.65 -3.37
CA LYS A 906 25.26 -24.52 -4.83
C LYS A 906 24.72 -25.80 -5.48
N GLU A 907 25.08 -26.98 -4.96
CA GLU A 907 24.60 -28.28 -5.43
C GLU A 907 23.09 -28.40 -5.23
N PHE A 908 22.62 -28.12 -4.01
CA PHE A 908 21.21 -28.21 -3.62
C PHE A 908 20.37 -26.96 -3.97
N LYS A 909 20.98 -25.91 -4.55
CA LYS A 909 20.35 -24.61 -4.83
C LYS A 909 19.80 -23.91 -3.58
N ILE A 910 20.51 -24.08 -2.46
CA ILE A 910 20.17 -23.53 -1.16
C ILE A 910 21.05 -22.31 -0.87
N PRO A 911 20.48 -21.20 -0.38
CA PRO A 911 21.27 -20.04 0.02
C PRO A 911 22.22 -20.35 1.18
N VAL A 912 23.37 -19.70 1.14
CA VAL A 912 24.40 -19.79 2.17
C VAL A 912 24.59 -18.40 2.78
N ALA A 913 24.36 -18.25 4.08
CA ALA A 913 24.64 -17.01 4.78
C ALA A 913 26.16 -16.87 4.93
N ASP A 914 26.79 -15.85 4.34
CA ASP A 914 28.25 -15.67 4.40
C ASP A 914 28.71 -15.21 5.81
N THR A 915 28.72 -16.14 6.75
CA THR A 915 29.08 -15.93 8.15
C THR A 915 30.59 -15.97 8.42
N TYR A 916 31.40 -16.45 7.46
CA TYR A 916 32.85 -16.44 7.60
C TYR A 916 33.45 -15.11 7.15
N TYR A 917 33.24 -14.72 5.89
CA TYR A 917 33.81 -13.50 5.33
C TYR A 917 32.90 -12.29 5.56
N GLY A 918 31.59 -12.51 5.47
CA GLY A 918 30.59 -11.45 5.47
C GLY A 918 30.26 -10.82 6.81
N LEU A 919 30.80 -11.34 7.93
CA LEU A 919 30.72 -10.69 9.25
C LEU A 919 31.85 -9.67 9.46
N GLY A 920 32.93 -9.73 8.68
CA GLY A 920 34.09 -8.85 8.86
C GLY A 920 34.87 -9.08 10.16
N MET A 921 34.61 -10.17 10.89
CA MET A 921 35.43 -10.61 12.03
C MET A 921 36.79 -11.11 11.52
N ASN A 922 37.88 -10.67 12.15
CA ASN A 922 39.24 -11.01 11.74
C ASN A 922 40.25 -10.80 12.88
N LYS A 923 41.52 -11.17 12.63
CA LYS A 923 42.60 -11.08 13.61
C LYS A 923 42.82 -9.70 14.25
N TYR A 924 42.45 -8.63 13.54
CA TYR A 924 42.66 -7.25 13.99
C TYR A 924 41.53 -6.75 14.90
N ASN A 925 40.30 -7.24 14.73
CA ASN A 925 39.14 -6.80 15.49
C ASN A 925 38.53 -7.89 16.39
N LYS A 926 39.15 -9.07 16.48
CA LYS A 926 38.64 -10.22 17.24
C LYS A 926 38.21 -9.90 18.68
N LEU A 927 38.95 -9.05 19.41
CA LEU A 927 38.60 -8.70 20.80
C LEU A 927 37.35 -7.79 20.93
N VAL A 928 36.79 -7.31 19.81
CA VAL A 928 35.49 -6.63 19.79
C VAL A 928 34.36 -7.64 19.89
N TYR A 929 34.51 -8.79 19.25
CA TYR A 929 33.46 -9.79 19.04
C TYR A 929 33.67 -11.09 19.85
N PHE A 930 34.83 -11.24 20.48
CA PHE A 930 35.21 -12.38 21.30
C PHE A 930 35.80 -11.90 22.62
N ASN A 931 35.70 -12.72 23.67
CA ASN A 931 36.39 -12.46 24.92
C ASN A 931 37.88 -12.79 24.78
N ALA A 932 38.73 -12.21 25.63
CA ALA A 932 40.18 -12.37 25.54
C ALA A 932 40.68 -13.79 25.87
N ASP A 933 39.84 -14.61 26.48
CA ASP A 933 40.10 -15.99 26.89
C ASP A 933 39.34 -17.02 26.03
N ASP A 934 38.38 -16.57 25.21
CA ASP A 934 37.58 -17.43 24.34
C ASP A 934 37.48 -16.87 22.92
N GLY A 935 38.28 -17.44 22.03
CA GLY A 935 38.27 -17.10 20.61
C GLY A 935 37.36 -17.95 19.74
N THR A 936 36.53 -18.83 20.33
CA THR A 936 35.58 -19.69 19.62
C THR A 936 34.13 -19.23 19.80
N HIS A 937 33.74 -18.83 21.02
CA HIS A 937 32.39 -18.36 21.29
C HIS A 937 32.32 -16.82 21.23
N PRO A 938 31.52 -16.25 20.30
CA PRO A 938 31.34 -14.82 20.24
C PRO A 938 30.76 -14.25 21.54
N ASN A 939 31.15 -13.02 21.88
CA ASN A 939 30.48 -12.23 22.92
C ASN A 939 29.15 -11.65 22.38
N GLU A 940 28.46 -10.84 23.19
CA GLU A 940 27.16 -10.24 22.83
C GLU A 940 27.19 -9.47 21.49
N LYS A 941 28.25 -8.68 21.23
CA LYS A 941 28.39 -7.95 19.95
C LYS A 941 28.57 -8.88 18.78
N GLY A 942 29.27 -9.99 18.98
CA GLY A 942 29.44 -11.02 17.96
C GLY A 942 28.13 -11.76 17.66
N MET A 943 27.35 -12.07 18.70
CA MET A 943 26.02 -12.69 18.55
C MET A 943 25.03 -11.77 17.84
N GLU A 944 25.02 -10.48 18.19
CA GLU A 944 24.23 -9.44 17.50
C GLU A 944 24.57 -9.39 16.01
N LEU A 945 25.86 -9.37 15.68
CA LEU A 945 26.33 -9.34 14.30
C LEU A 945 25.92 -10.59 13.50
N ILE A 946 25.97 -11.76 14.11
CA ILE A 946 25.47 -13.01 13.51
C ILE A 946 23.95 -12.93 13.27
N GLY A 947 23.18 -12.46 14.26
CA GLY A 947 21.72 -12.31 14.14
C GLY A 947 21.33 -11.40 12.98
N HIS A 948 21.99 -10.25 12.84
CA HIS A 948 21.80 -9.35 11.69
C HIS A 948 22.14 -10.01 10.35
N LYS A 949 23.27 -10.72 10.27
CA LYS A 949 23.68 -11.36 9.02
C LYS A 949 22.70 -12.43 8.56
N VAL A 950 22.20 -13.25 9.48
CA VAL A 950 21.20 -14.28 9.18
C VAL A 950 19.88 -13.63 8.76
N ALA A 951 19.43 -12.60 9.47
CA ALA A 951 18.22 -11.88 9.13
C ALA A 951 18.30 -11.18 7.75
N ASP A 952 19.44 -10.59 7.41
CA ASP A 952 19.66 -9.97 6.10
C ASP A 952 19.73 -11.01 4.97
N THR A 953 20.29 -12.19 5.26
CA THR A 953 20.27 -13.32 4.32
C THR A 953 18.84 -13.79 4.09
N LEU A 954 18.06 -14.01 5.16
CA LEU A 954 16.62 -14.33 5.05
C LEU A 954 15.91 -13.29 4.19
N LYS A 955 16.11 -11.99 4.48
CA LYS A 955 15.47 -10.89 3.75
C LYS A 955 15.83 -10.81 2.27
N SER A 956 17.07 -11.14 1.91
CA SER A 956 17.56 -11.00 0.54
C SER A 956 17.15 -12.17 -0.34
N VAL A 957 16.89 -13.34 0.25
CA VAL A 957 16.58 -14.57 -0.49
C VAL A 957 15.08 -14.92 -0.50
N TYR A 958 14.38 -14.68 0.61
CA TYR A 958 12.96 -15.01 0.80
C TYR A 958 12.16 -13.79 1.22
#